data_AF-A0A7J4T7V3-F1
#
_entry.id   AF-A0A7J4T7V3-F1
#
_cell.length_a   1.000
_cell.length_b   1.000
_cell.length_c   1.000
_cell.angle_alpha   90.00
_cell.angle_beta   90.00
_cell.angle_gamma   90.00
#
_symmetry.space_group_name_H-M   'P 1'
#
loop_
_entity.id
_entity.type
_entity.pdbx_description
1 polymer ?
#
loop_
_entity_poly.entity_id
_entity_poly.type
_entity_poly.pdbx_seq_one_letter_code
_entity_poly.pdbx_strand_id
1 'polypeptide(L)'
;MVKGTGHPRGSMNPWAESEDYYDKPNWKKANGHETPYGAMAELLQNWPGTSQTSEQDADERHLRLVSVISGYPEVQTGRRPLDIPLHEKSELAFELSNFIDKVMVSLPENRGSSWHSLRTYMLHYDLINSANMNKHNFLHFFMKNLRTNSTYDGKQYPEDKLHHEEISFLTVLHSQSESRKGYWPLEGDCLKFKDVLKNDDFFPLNAGEKSYTEHEFKFDKIHDWIDEWASPKVAEMLDKNITQKWIVAASSILESTFAKLRSHIIKQKRPGSIIVDGGGRISFISKKQSEEECLWFSQIFLESFLMNQEYPHPFDDLITNKIKDYASKENWNQYITDMIEQNSTHKPGELWKLDEETKVYSPTRLLYRELIGKKSASHFLPQVVVGFDESGQRRFLHNEDETKSWHFQECIFCNGKALQPQKRIRDYVKQGEFVCPFHYIFRSWANQVDVRHSSNSDLFSQQPIFSQKKNIKHILVFDGNSIGLKFTKQFTEYKPPVDPDALIAWNKDRESILDIKTLWAYEAPINPEDTKSIKTRSRVGGILHRKRSQPLIRKQRRSFNFNINWWLSLRKAIRRVKGCSLRPWILAGDDVVFASRQGTTEESIIEMLHEFQFNLSNIDGITFAGALQTRNSDSIIDCFHSAKKLEADASLVWKKLASHKFPHLINEAKKQELGRDWEEPIHSELFNWLETDESNRFKFCVEEGPISIIIPSNWKDYSSS
;
A
#
# COMPACT_ATOMS: atom_id res chain seq x y z
N MET A 1 -19.65 39.99 14.79
CA MET A 1 -19.14 39.29 13.58
C MET A 1 -18.07 40.16 12.95
N VAL A 2 -16.79 39.86 13.21
CA VAL A 2 -15.68 40.48 12.49
C VAL A 2 -15.52 39.67 11.20
N LYS A 3 -15.73 40.29 10.03
CA LYS A 3 -15.31 39.71 8.74
C LYS A 3 -13.78 39.72 8.74
N GLY A 4 -13.19 38.66 9.28
CA GLY A 4 -11.76 38.43 9.19
C GLY A 4 -11.38 38.29 7.73
N THR A 5 -10.39 39.06 7.30
CA THR A 5 -9.61 38.88 6.08
C THR A 5 -8.92 37.51 6.14
N GLY A 6 -9.68 36.45 5.89
CA GLY A 6 -9.17 35.09 5.94
C GLY A 6 -8.28 34.86 4.74
N HIS A 7 -6.99 34.58 4.96
CA HIS A 7 -6.13 34.02 3.92
C HIS A 7 -6.85 32.84 3.24
N PRO A 8 -6.75 32.68 1.90
CA PRO A 8 -7.36 31.57 1.20
C PRO A 8 -6.87 30.23 1.80
N ARG A 9 -7.77 29.40 2.31
CA ARG A 9 -7.44 28.15 3.02
C ARG A 9 -7.70 26.92 2.15
N GLY A 10 -6.86 25.90 2.32
CA GLY A 10 -7.05 24.52 1.86
C GLY A 10 -7.79 23.67 2.89
N SER A 11 -7.78 22.35 2.70
CA SER A 11 -8.39 21.39 3.64
C SER A 11 -7.64 21.36 4.97
N MET A 12 -8.28 20.82 6.02
CA MET A 12 -7.60 20.60 7.31
C MET A 12 -6.45 19.60 7.16
N ASN A 13 -5.34 19.86 7.86
CA ASN A 13 -4.19 18.96 7.92
C ASN A 13 -4.54 17.70 8.73
N PRO A 14 -4.46 16.48 8.16
CA PRO A 14 -4.83 15.27 8.86
C PRO A 14 -3.94 14.96 10.07
N TRP A 15 -2.73 15.54 10.13
CA TRP A 15 -1.78 15.34 11.23
C TRP A 15 -2.02 16.28 12.41
N ALA A 16 -2.59 17.46 12.17
CA ALA A 16 -2.82 18.46 13.20
C ALA A 16 -3.74 17.94 14.32
N GLU A 17 -3.46 18.33 15.57
CA GLU A 17 -4.31 17.99 16.72
C GLU A 17 -5.61 18.82 16.68
N SER A 18 -5.49 20.10 16.32
CA SER A 18 -6.58 21.06 16.17
C SER A 18 -6.88 21.39 14.69
N GLU A 19 -7.80 22.34 14.44
CA GLU A 19 -8.21 22.77 13.10
C GLU A 19 -7.16 23.64 12.42
N ASP A 20 -5.97 23.07 12.17
CA ASP A 20 -4.97 23.67 11.30
C ASP A 20 -5.30 23.35 9.84
N TYR A 21 -5.29 24.39 9.00
CA TYR A 21 -5.67 24.31 7.60
C TYR A 21 -4.42 24.47 6.74
N TYR A 22 -4.33 23.68 5.68
CA TYR A 22 -3.36 23.98 4.64
C TYR A 22 -3.62 25.38 4.06
N ASP A 23 -2.59 26.00 3.50
CA ASP A 23 -2.80 27.11 2.58
C ASP A 23 -3.60 26.65 1.35
N LYS A 24 -4.24 27.59 0.65
CA LYS A 24 -4.90 27.28 -0.63
C LYS A 24 -3.88 26.57 -1.54
N PRO A 25 -4.15 25.31 -1.94
CA PRO A 25 -3.15 24.50 -2.61
C PRO A 25 -2.85 25.05 -4.00
N ASN A 26 -1.56 25.11 -4.33
CA ASN A 26 -1.05 25.54 -5.61
C ASN A 26 -0.33 24.38 -6.30
N TRP A 27 -0.84 23.94 -7.45
CA TRP A 27 -0.17 22.97 -8.30
C TRP A 27 1.07 23.63 -8.89
N LYS A 28 2.25 23.14 -8.51
CA LYS A 28 3.50 23.49 -9.19
C LYS A 28 3.68 22.46 -10.29
N LYS A 29 4.14 22.91 -11.47
CA LYS A 29 4.42 22.02 -12.60
C LYS A 29 5.13 20.73 -12.15
N ALA A 30 4.50 19.59 -12.38
CA ALA A 30 4.93 18.27 -11.92
C ALA A 30 4.97 17.31 -13.10
N ASN A 31 6.09 16.62 -13.30
CA ASN A 31 6.39 15.77 -14.46
C ASN A 31 6.00 16.40 -15.82
N GLY A 32 6.20 17.71 -15.96
CA GLY A 32 5.90 18.42 -17.21
C GLY A 32 4.47 18.93 -17.37
N HIS A 33 3.54 18.61 -16.46
CA HIS A 33 2.13 19.02 -16.55
C HIS A 33 1.85 20.33 -15.82
N GLU A 34 1.19 21.27 -16.51
CA GLU A 34 0.95 22.63 -16.01
C GLU A 34 -0.15 22.69 -14.96
N THR A 35 -1.09 21.75 -15.01
CA THR A 35 -2.24 21.66 -14.11
C THR A 35 -2.43 20.20 -13.64
N PRO A 36 -3.15 19.96 -12.54
CA PRO A 36 -3.55 18.61 -12.13
C PRO A 36 -4.36 17.87 -13.21
N TYR A 37 -5.00 18.58 -14.15
CA TYR A 37 -5.74 17.97 -15.26
C TYR A 37 -4.82 17.31 -16.29
N GLY A 38 -3.65 17.89 -16.56
CA GLY A 38 -2.64 17.25 -17.42
C GLY A 38 -2.17 15.94 -16.82
N ALA A 39 -1.90 15.93 -15.51
CA ALA A 39 -1.53 14.72 -14.77
C ALA A 39 -2.65 13.66 -14.79
N MET A 40 -3.92 14.05 -14.61
CA MET A 40 -5.06 13.14 -14.73
C MET A 40 -5.19 12.55 -16.14
N ALA A 41 -5.03 13.39 -17.17
CA ALA A 41 -5.08 12.95 -18.57
C ALA A 41 -3.98 11.92 -18.87
N GLU A 42 -2.74 12.19 -18.45
CA GLU A 42 -1.60 11.30 -18.62
C GLU A 42 -1.84 9.91 -18.02
N LEU A 43 -2.32 9.86 -16.77
CA LEU A 43 -2.61 8.60 -16.08
C LEU A 43 -3.75 7.81 -16.74
N LEU A 44 -4.80 8.49 -17.21
CA LEU A 44 -5.94 7.84 -17.87
C LEU A 44 -5.63 7.41 -19.30
N GLN A 45 -4.81 8.17 -20.02
CA GLN A 45 -4.41 7.88 -21.40
C GLN A 45 -3.49 6.67 -21.45
N ASN A 46 -2.58 6.56 -20.48
CA ASN A 46 -1.63 5.47 -20.38
C ASN A 46 -2.08 4.34 -19.43
N TRP A 47 -3.40 4.19 -19.26
CA TRP A 47 -3.97 3.09 -18.49
C TRP A 47 -3.60 1.75 -19.14
N PRO A 48 -3.02 0.78 -18.40
CA PRO A 48 -2.61 -0.51 -18.96
C PRO A 48 -3.79 -1.28 -19.56
N GLY A 49 -3.60 -1.85 -20.75
CA GLY A 49 -4.61 -2.65 -21.44
C GLY A 49 -4.60 -2.43 -22.95
N THR A 50 -5.56 -3.07 -23.63
CA THR A 50 -5.68 -3.02 -25.10
C THR A 50 -6.56 -1.88 -25.61
N SER A 51 -7.31 -1.23 -24.72
CA SER A 51 -8.29 -0.20 -25.07
C SER A 51 -8.12 1.05 -24.23
N GLN A 52 -8.36 2.20 -24.85
CA GLN A 52 -8.24 3.50 -24.19
C GLN A 52 -9.34 3.67 -23.14
N THR A 53 -9.11 4.59 -22.19
CA THR A 53 -10.13 4.92 -21.18
C THR A 53 -11.44 5.41 -21.82
N SER A 54 -11.38 6.30 -22.81
CA SER A 54 -12.56 6.83 -23.49
C SER A 54 -13.45 5.73 -24.10
N GLU A 55 -12.85 4.62 -24.55
CA GLU A 55 -13.50 3.48 -25.19
C GLU A 55 -14.19 2.51 -24.21
N GLN A 56 -13.87 2.61 -22.91
CA GLN A 56 -14.51 1.75 -21.89
C GLN A 56 -15.97 2.12 -21.67
N ASP A 57 -16.72 1.24 -21.00
CA ASP A 57 -18.07 1.57 -20.55
C ASP A 57 -18.09 2.70 -19.49
N ALA A 58 -19.28 3.21 -19.19
CA ALA A 58 -19.41 4.33 -18.26
C ALA A 58 -19.01 3.99 -16.81
N ASP A 59 -19.11 2.75 -16.36
CA ASP A 59 -18.73 2.33 -15.01
C ASP A 59 -17.23 2.21 -14.88
N GLU A 60 -16.57 1.60 -15.85
CA GLU A 60 -15.12 1.44 -15.89
C GLU A 60 -14.42 2.79 -16.04
N ARG A 61 -14.89 3.68 -16.94
CA ARG A 61 -14.35 5.05 -17.05
C ARG A 61 -14.39 5.81 -15.72
N HIS A 62 -15.53 5.68 -15.04
CA HIS A 62 -15.73 6.33 -13.75
C HIS A 62 -14.84 5.70 -12.67
N LEU A 63 -14.71 4.38 -12.63
CA LEU A 63 -13.80 3.69 -11.72
C LEU A 63 -12.33 4.10 -11.95
N ARG A 64 -11.90 4.26 -13.21
CA ARG A 64 -10.56 4.77 -13.55
C ARG A 64 -10.35 6.19 -13.05
N LEU A 65 -11.34 7.09 -13.24
CA LEU A 65 -11.30 8.44 -12.68
C LEU A 65 -11.18 8.43 -11.15
N VAL A 66 -12.02 7.66 -10.45
CA VAL A 66 -11.98 7.57 -8.98
C VAL A 66 -10.66 6.96 -8.50
N SER A 67 -10.11 6.00 -9.25
CA SER A 67 -8.80 5.40 -8.98
C SER A 67 -7.68 6.44 -9.10
N VAL A 68 -7.71 7.31 -10.11
CA VAL A 68 -6.78 8.44 -10.24
C VAL A 68 -6.92 9.42 -9.06
N ILE A 69 -8.16 9.83 -8.73
CA ILE A 69 -8.43 10.74 -7.60
C ILE A 69 -7.92 10.14 -6.28
N SER A 70 -8.10 8.83 -6.08
CA SER A 70 -7.71 8.13 -4.85
C SER A 70 -6.21 7.92 -4.68
N GLY A 71 -5.42 8.05 -5.75
CA GLY A 71 -4.00 7.72 -5.77
C GLY A 71 -3.73 6.24 -6.06
N TYR A 72 -4.72 5.52 -6.58
CA TYR A 72 -4.62 4.11 -6.99
C TYR A 72 -4.86 3.88 -8.49
N PRO A 73 -4.42 4.72 -9.45
CA PRO A 73 -4.50 4.34 -10.86
C PRO A 73 -3.73 3.04 -11.12
N GLU A 74 -4.08 2.31 -12.16
CA GLU A 74 -3.22 1.23 -12.63
C GLU A 74 -2.06 1.84 -13.42
N VAL A 75 -0.82 1.61 -13.00
CA VAL A 75 0.38 2.24 -13.60
C VAL A 75 1.14 1.29 -14.50
N GLN A 76 0.99 -0.01 -14.26
CA GLN A 76 1.44 -1.15 -15.05
C GLN A 76 0.46 -2.29 -14.81
N THR A 77 0.33 -3.25 -15.75
CA THR A 77 -0.62 -4.38 -15.62
C THR A 77 -0.56 -5.04 -14.24
N GLY A 78 -1.69 -5.01 -13.53
CA GLY A 78 -1.84 -5.59 -12.19
C GLY A 78 -1.17 -4.79 -11.06
N ARG A 79 -0.52 -3.66 -11.35
CA ARG A 79 0.28 -2.86 -10.40
C ARG A 79 -0.25 -1.44 -10.25
N ARG A 80 -0.23 -0.97 -9.01
CA ARG A 80 -0.65 0.37 -8.60
C ARG A 80 0.53 1.11 -7.94
N PRO A 81 0.40 2.41 -7.66
CA PRO A 81 1.51 3.22 -7.17
C PRO A 81 2.26 2.63 -5.97
N LEU A 82 1.55 2.10 -4.96
CA LEU A 82 2.20 1.50 -3.78
C LEU A 82 2.92 0.18 -4.06
N ASP A 83 2.64 -0.51 -5.18
CA ASP A 83 3.33 -1.75 -5.57
C ASP A 83 4.68 -1.46 -6.22
N ILE A 84 4.82 -0.29 -6.84
CA ILE A 84 6.03 0.19 -7.50
C ILE A 84 6.23 1.68 -7.19
N PRO A 85 6.50 2.04 -5.92
CA PRO A 85 6.43 3.43 -5.46
C PRO A 85 7.49 4.35 -6.06
N LEU A 86 8.57 3.78 -6.59
CA LEU A 86 9.64 4.50 -7.28
C LEU A 86 9.46 4.54 -8.81
N HIS A 87 8.27 4.23 -9.34
CA HIS A 87 7.94 4.42 -10.76
C HIS A 87 7.47 5.87 -11.01
N GLU A 88 7.73 6.41 -12.20
CA GLU A 88 7.37 7.81 -12.54
C GLU A 88 5.86 8.08 -12.50
N LYS A 89 5.04 7.14 -13.00
CA LYS A 89 3.59 7.22 -12.93
C LYS A 89 3.07 7.09 -11.50
N SER A 90 3.79 6.36 -10.63
CA SER A 90 3.46 6.27 -9.21
C SER A 90 3.69 7.61 -8.52
N GLU A 91 4.83 8.26 -8.80
CA GLU A 91 5.10 9.62 -8.34
C GLU A 91 4.03 10.61 -8.82
N LEU A 92 3.69 10.59 -10.11
CA LEU A 92 2.67 11.50 -10.66
C LEU A 92 1.32 11.29 -9.96
N ALA A 93 0.92 10.04 -9.73
CA ALA A 93 -0.30 9.70 -9.02
C ALA A 93 -0.26 10.16 -7.55
N PHE A 94 0.89 10.02 -6.89
CA PHE A 94 1.11 10.47 -5.52
C PHE A 94 1.04 12.00 -5.40
N GLU A 95 1.74 12.74 -6.26
CA GLU A 95 1.72 14.20 -6.29
C GLU A 95 0.31 14.74 -6.56
N LEU A 96 -0.38 14.18 -7.56
CA LEU A 96 -1.76 14.52 -7.91
C LEU A 96 -2.71 14.28 -6.73
N SER A 97 -2.71 13.07 -6.17
CA SER A 97 -3.69 12.72 -5.16
C SER A 97 -3.40 13.40 -3.80
N ASN A 98 -2.13 13.66 -3.47
CA ASN A 98 -1.74 14.50 -2.33
C ASN A 98 -2.18 15.97 -2.53
N PHE A 99 -2.07 16.49 -3.75
CA PHE A 99 -2.59 17.83 -4.07
C PHE A 99 -4.11 17.89 -3.88
N ILE A 100 -4.87 16.94 -4.43
CA ILE A 100 -6.34 16.90 -4.29
C ILE A 100 -6.74 16.74 -2.81
N ASP A 101 -5.96 16.02 -1.99
CA ASP A 101 -6.22 15.92 -0.55
C ASP A 101 -6.05 17.26 0.20
N LYS A 102 -5.28 18.20 -0.34
CA LYS A 102 -5.13 19.55 0.23
C LYS A 102 -6.22 20.52 -0.22
N VAL A 103 -7.02 20.14 -1.22
CA VAL A 103 -8.10 20.98 -1.76
C VAL A 103 -9.30 20.92 -0.82
N MET A 104 -9.80 22.08 -0.40
CA MET A 104 -11.03 22.19 0.37
C MET A 104 -12.23 21.85 -0.52
N VAL A 105 -13.24 21.20 0.07
CA VAL A 105 -14.54 20.99 -0.57
C VAL A 105 -15.55 22.00 -0.03
N SER A 106 -16.22 22.72 -0.92
CA SER A 106 -17.23 23.71 -0.56
C SER A 106 -18.58 23.00 -0.34
N LEU A 107 -18.87 22.67 0.92
CA LEU A 107 -20.11 21.99 1.31
C LEU A 107 -21.04 22.97 2.06
N PRO A 108 -22.37 22.87 1.87
CA PRO A 108 -23.33 23.52 2.76
C PRO A 108 -23.11 23.10 4.22
N GLU A 109 -23.38 23.98 5.20
CA GLU A 109 -23.08 23.80 6.64
C GLU A 109 -23.60 22.48 7.26
N ASN A 110 -24.58 21.83 6.63
CA ASN A 110 -25.18 20.58 7.08
C ASN A 110 -24.71 19.33 6.31
N ARG A 111 -23.68 19.44 5.45
CA ARG A 111 -23.22 18.36 4.58
C ARG A 111 -21.73 18.10 4.77
N GLY A 112 -21.35 16.82 4.86
CA GLY A 112 -19.95 16.43 5.05
C GLY A 112 -19.43 16.60 6.48
N SER A 113 -18.27 16.02 6.72
CA SER A 113 -17.40 16.37 7.85
C SER A 113 -16.50 17.53 7.41
N SER A 114 -16.18 18.45 8.32
CA SER A 114 -15.18 19.48 8.09
C SER A 114 -13.80 18.88 7.78
N TRP A 115 -13.53 17.64 8.20
CA TRP A 115 -12.29 16.90 7.93
C TRP A 115 -12.17 16.36 6.51
N HIS A 116 -13.22 16.46 5.69
CA HIS A 116 -13.12 16.08 4.29
C HIS A 116 -12.19 17.02 3.53
N SER A 117 -11.33 16.40 2.73
CA SER A 117 -10.75 17.03 1.55
C SER A 117 -11.66 16.80 0.35
N LEU A 118 -11.38 17.49 -0.76
CA LEU A 118 -12.03 17.17 -2.04
C LEU A 118 -11.85 15.68 -2.36
N ARG A 119 -10.63 15.15 -2.19
CA ARG A 119 -10.33 13.72 -2.39
C ARG A 119 -11.29 12.84 -1.59
N THR A 120 -11.27 12.93 -0.26
CA THR A 120 -12.05 12.00 0.57
C THR A 120 -13.55 12.16 0.39
N TYR A 121 -14.04 13.37 0.17
CA TYR A 121 -15.46 13.59 -0.14
C TYR A 121 -15.87 12.88 -1.44
N MET A 122 -15.10 13.02 -2.53
CA MET A 122 -15.41 12.34 -3.78
C MET A 122 -15.39 10.81 -3.62
N LEU A 123 -14.43 10.27 -2.87
CA LEU A 123 -14.31 8.82 -2.65
C LEU A 123 -15.47 8.26 -1.83
N HIS A 124 -15.89 8.97 -0.79
CA HIS A 124 -17.02 8.57 0.06
C HIS A 124 -18.34 8.69 -0.68
N TYR A 125 -18.49 9.74 -1.49
CA TYR A 125 -19.66 9.90 -2.34
C TYR A 125 -19.80 8.75 -3.36
N ASP A 126 -18.70 8.38 -4.03
CA ASP A 126 -18.65 7.23 -4.93
C ASP A 126 -19.00 5.93 -4.21
N LEU A 127 -18.43 5.71 -3.02
CA LEU A 127 -18.67 4.52 -2.21
C LEU A 127 -20.17 4.34 -1.87
N ILE A 128 -20.87 5.42 -1.52
CA ILE A 128 -22.29 5.39 -1.14
C ILE A 128 -23.18 5.23 -2.38
N ASN A 129 -22.90 5.97 -3.44
CA ASN A 129 -23.85 6.20 -4.53
C ASN A 129 -23.54 5.41 -5.81
N SER A 130 -22.45 4.62 -5.85
CA SER A 130 -21.93 3.95 -7.07
C SER A 130 -22.99 3.38 -8.02
N ALA A 131 -24.00 2.68 -7.49
CA ALA A 131 -25.05 2.04 -8.30
C ALA A 131 -26.01 3.01 -9.03
N ASN A 132 -26.30 4.19 -8.45
CA ASN A 132 -27.31 5.13 -8.95
C ASN A 132 -26.75 6.54 -9.18
N MET A 133 -25.43 6.67 -9.23
CA MET A 133 -24.77 7.96 -9.28
C MET A 133 -24.89 8.61 -10.65
N ASN A 134 -25.24 9.90 -10.64
CA ASN A 134 -25.08 10.74 -11.82
C ASN A 134 -23.60 11.10 -12.01
N LYS A 135 -22.91 10.35 -12.88
CA LYS A 135 -21.48 10.52 -13.17
C LYS A 135 -21.14 11.89 -13.78
N HIS A 136 -22.08 12.55 -14.46
CA HIS A 136 -21.88 13.92 -14.99
C HIS A 136 -21.78 14.92 -13.84
N ASN A 137 -22.70 14.82 -12.89
CA ASN A 137 -22.73 15.71 -11.72
C ASN A 137 -21.50 15.47 -10.82
N PHE A 138 -21.08 14.21 -10.66
CA PHE A 138 -19.84 13.87 -9.96
C PHE A 138 -18.64 14.62 -10.55
N LEU A 139 -18.46 14.51 -11.87
CA LEU A 139 -17.34 15.16 -12.57
C LEU A 139 -17.42 16.68 -12.48
N HIS A 140 -18.60 17.28 -12.73
CA HIS A 140 -18.77 18.72 -12.68
C HIS A 140 -18.51 19.26 -11.27
N PHE A 141 -18.96 18.55 -10.23
CA PHE A 141 -18.71 18.93 -8.84
C PHE A 141 -17.22 18.87 -8.49
N PHE A 142 -16.53 17.80 -8.91
CA PHE A 142 -15.08 17.66 -8.73
C PHE A 142 -14.32 18.80 -9.41
N MET A 143 -14.59 19.05 -10.70
CA MET A 143 -13.92 20.10 -11.46
C MET A 143 -14.19 21.50 -10.87
N LYS A 144 -15.44 21.80 -10.51
CA LYS A 144 -15.80 23.08 -9.89
C LYS A 144 -15.02 23.33 -8.60
N ASN A 145 -14.98 22.36 -7.70
CA ASN A 145 -14.26 22.51 -6.43
C ASN A 145 -12.75 22.61 -6.66
N LEU A 146 -12.18 21.84 -7.59
CA LEU A 146 -10.76 21.91 -7.91
C LEU A 146 -10.40 23.30 -8.44
N ARG A 147 -11.17 23.85 -9.39
CA ARG A 147 -10.94 25.19 -9.95
C ARG A 147 -11.05 26.31 -8.92
N THR A 148 -12.11 26.28 -8.10
CA THR A 148 -12.39 27.35 -7.14
C THR A 148 -11.42 27.34 -5.95
N ASN A 149 -11.07 26.14 -5.47
CA ASN A 149 -10.35 25.95 -4.21
C ASN A 149 -8.87 25.61 -4.41
N SER A 150 -8.32 25.81 -5.60
CA SER A 150 -6.88 25.65 -5.86
C SER A 150 -6.34 26.67 -6.88
N THR A 151 -5.03 26.66 -7.10
CA THR A 151 -4.34 27.41 -8.17
C THR A 151 -3.35 26.51 -8.90
N TYR A 152 -2.84 26.97 -10.03
CA TYR A 152 -1.72 26.35 -10.74
C TYR A 152 -0.68 27.43 -11.07
N ASP A 153 0.58 27.22 -10.70
CA ASP A 153 1.67 28.21 -10.81
C ASP A 153 1.28 29.62 -10.32
N GLY A 154 0.50 29.68 -9.23
CA GLY A 154 -0.02 30.91 -8.62
C GLY A 154 -1.22 31.55 -9.33
N LYS A 155 -1.69 30.96 -10.45
CA LYS A 155 -2.79 31.46 -11.27
C LYS A 155 -4.12 30.80 -10.87
N GLN A 156 -5.20 31.58 -10.90
CA GLN A 156 -6.55 31.04 -10.84
C GLN A 156 -6.94 30.47 -12.21
N TYR A 157 -7.87 29.52 -12.20
CA TYR A 157 -8.51 29.06 -13.44
C TYR A 157 -9.38 30.19 -14.01
N PRO A 158 -9.41 30.39 -15.34
CA PRO A 158 -10.34 31.34 -15.97
C PRO A 158 -11.78 31.03 -15.56
N GLU A 159 -12.69 32.00 -15.46
CA GLU A 159 -14.08 31.68 -15.06
C GLU A 159 -14.92 31.18 -16.24
N ASP A 160 -14.57 31.61 -17.45
CA ASP A 160 -15.37 31.53 -18.67
C ASP A 160 -14.88 30.49 -19.68
N LYS A 161 -13.67 29.96 -19.52
CA LYS A 161 -13.07 28.99 -20.45
C LYS A 161 -12.31 27.85 -19.76
N LEU A 162 -12.27 26.71 -20.43
CA LEU A 162 -11.44 25.58 -20.03
C LEU A 162 -9.99 25.84 -20.39
N HIS A 163 -9.09 25.45 -19.49
CA HIS A 163 -7.67 25.31 -19.80
C HIS A 163 -7.48 24.17 -20.81
N HIS A 164 -6.42 24.23 -21.63
CA HIS A 164 -6.18 23.23 -22.65
C HIS A 164 -5.98 21.81 -22.06
N GLU A 165 -5.36 21.69 -20.89
CA GLU A 165 -5.24 20.41 -20.18
C GLU A 165 -6.57 19.90 -19.61
N GLU A 166 -7.53 20.77 -19.31
CA GLU A 166 -8.89 20.34 -18.93
C GLU A 166 -9.63 19.74 -20.13
N ILE A 167 -9.44 20.34 -21.31
CA ILE A 167 -9.96 19.79 -22.58
C ILE A 167 -9.32 18.43 -22.85
N SER A 168 -8.00 18.29 -22.66
CA SER A 168 -7.30 17.01 -22.81
C SER A 168 -7.86 15.95 -21.86
N PHE A 169 -7.98 16.28 -20.58
CA PHE A 169 -8.56 15.41 -19.57
C PHE A 169 -9.98 14.93 -19.93
N LEU A 170 -10.88 15.85 -20.30
CA LEU A 170 -12.25 15.50 -20.72
C LEU A 170 -12.26 14.65 -21.99
N THR A 171 -11.32 14.88 -22.91
CA THR A 171 -11.18 14.12 -24.16
C THR A 171 -10.74 12.68 -23.89
N VAL A 172 -9.68 12.50 -23.11
CA VAL A 172 -9.18 11.18 -22.71
C VAL A 172 -10.24 10.40 -21.94
N LEU A 173 -11.03 11.09 -21.12
CA LEU A 173 -12.04 10.43 -20.31
C LEU A 173 -13.33 10.14 -21.09
N HIS A 174 -13.81 11.01 -21.99
CA HIS A 174 -15.18 10.91 -22.51
C HIS A 174 -15.38 11.15 -24.02
N SER A 175 -14.33 11.28 -24.82
CA SER A 175 -14.45 11.59 -26.26
C SER A 175 -15.34 10.61 -27.05
N GLN A 176 -15.27 9.32 -26.72
CA GLN A 176 -16.06 8.25 -27.35
C GLN A 176 -17.37 7.92 -26.60
N SER A 177 -17.75 8.72 -25.60
CA SER A 177 -19.02 8.49 -24.88
C SER A 177 -20.22 8.94 -25.71
N GLU A 178 -21.25 8.09 -25.79
CA GLU A 178 -22.55 8.45 -26.39
C GLU A 178 -23.19 9.67 -25.71
N SER A 179 -22.95 9.82 -24.40
CA SER A 179 -23.46 10.93 -23.59
C SER A 179 -22.44 12.08 -23.42
N ARG A 180 -21.43 12.16 -24.30
CA ARG A 180 -20.30 13.11 -24.17
C ARG A 180 -20.76 14.52 -23.82
N LYS A 181 -21.79 15.07 -24.50
CA LYS A 181 -22.28 16.44 -24.27
C LYS A 181 -22.60 16.74 -22.78
N GLY A 182 -23.02 15.75 -22.01
CA GLY A 182 -23.39 15.93 -20.61
C GLY A 182 -22.20 16.08 -19.65
N TYR A 183 -21.00 15.65 -20.06
CA TYR A 183 -19.75 15.73 -19.29
C TYR A 183 -18.95 17.01 -19.55
N TRP A 184 -19.22 17.70 -20.65
CA TRP A 184 -18.58 18.98 -20.95
C TRP A 184 -19.38 20.07 -20.23
N PRO A 185 -18.75 20.90 -19.38
CA PRO A 185 -19.44 21.94 -18.62
C PRO A 185 -19.72 23.18 -19.50
N LEU A 186 -20.26 23.00 -20.71
CA LEU A 186 -20.52 24.07 -21.67
C LEU A 186 -22.03 24.22 -21.91
N GLU A 187 -22.55 25.44 -21.72
CA GLU A 187 -23.92 25.83 -22.08
C GLU A 187 -23.85 27.15 -22.86
N GLY A 188 -23.88 27.06 -24.20
CA GLY A 188 -23.53 28.18 -25.08
C GLY A 188 -22.03 28.49 -25.00
N ASP A 189 -21.69 29.77 -24.85
CA ASP A 189 -20.30 30.25 -24.71
C ASP A 189 -19.82 30.31 -23.25
N CYS A 190 -20.66 29.85 -22.30
CA CYS A 190 -20.37 29.96 -20.86
C CYS A 190 -20.08 28.60 -20.24
N LEU A 191 -19.16 28.58 -19.27
CA LEU A 191 -18.95 27.41 -18.42
C LEU A 191 -20.06 27.30 -17.37
N LYS A 192 -20.70 26.13 -17.33
CA LYS A 192 -21.73 25.82 -16.34
C LYS A 192 -21.52 24.44 -15.72
N PHE A 193 -20.93 24.48 -14.53
CA PHE A 193 -20.81 23.30 -13.69
C PHE A 193 -22.16 23.00 -13.02
N LYS A 194 -22.58 21.74 -13.07
CA LYS A 194 -23.83 21.32 -12.44
C LYS A 194 -23.61 21.28 -10.93
N ASP A 195 -24.50 21.95 -10.21
CA ASP A 195 -24.46 22.03 -8.76
C ASP A 195 -25.16 20.84 -8.10
N VAL A 196 -24.63 20.50 -6.93
CA VAL A 196 -25.24 19.66 -5.89
C VAL A 196 -25.45 18.19 -6.26
N LEU A 197 -24.79 17.35 -5.47
CA LEU A 197 -25.17 15.95 -5.27
C LEU A 197 -26.41 15.96 -4.35
N LYS A 198 -27.59 15.63 -4.91
CA LYS A 198 -28.89 16.05 -4.33
C LYS A 198 -29.28 15.38 -3.01
N ASN A 199 -28.71 14.23 -2.68
CA ASN A 199 -28.92 13.52 -1.42
C ASN A 199 -27.59 12.94 -0.98
N ASP A 200 -27.16 13.20 0.25
CA ASP A 200 -26.04 12.47 0.85
C ASP A 200 -26.38 12.18 2.31
N ASP A 201 -27.16 11.12 2.51
CA ASP A 201 -27.08 10.40 3.77
C ASP A 201 -25.62 9.98 3.95
N PHE A 202 -25.03 10.37 5.08
CA PHE A 202 -23.72 9.85 5.46
C PHE A 202 -23.81 8.33 5.59
N PHE A 203 -22.76 7.61 5.21
CA PHE A 203 -22.73 6.17 5.45
C PHE A 203 -22.82 5.94 6.96
N PRO A 204 -23.87 5.25 7.46
CA PRO A 204 -23.91 4.85 8.85
C PRO A 204 -22.74 3.89 9.08
N LEU A 205 -21.75 4.28 9.90
CA LEU A 205 -20.70 3.38 10.36
C LEU A 205 -21.22 2.64 11.57
N ASN A 206 -21.25 1.30 11.52
CA ASN A 206 -21.62 0.46 12.65
C ASN A 206 -22.91 0.91 13.36
N ALA A 207 -23.97 1.22 12.63
CA ALA A 207 -25.23 1.79 13.14
C ALA A 207 -26.50 1.06 12.64
N GLY A 208 -26.38 -0.24 12.34
CA GLY A 208 -27.50 -1.11 11.95
C GLY A 208 -27.18 -2.05 10.77
N GLU A 209 -28.19 -2.75 10.25
CA GLU A 209 -28.04 -3.81 9.22
C GLU A 209 -27.43 -3.35 7.88
N LYS A 210 -27.47 -2.05 7.57
CA LYS A 210 -26.88 -1.48 6.34
C LYS A 210 -25.60 -0.68 6.58
N SER A 211 -25.01 -0.83 7.77
CA SER A 211 -23.87 -0.05 8.18
C SER A 211 -22.55 -0.61 7.69
N TYR A 212 -21.55 0.26 7.60
CA TYR A 212 -20.19 -0.11 7.24
C TYR A 212 -19.39 -0.50 8.47
N THR A 213 -18.63 -1.60 8.37
CA THR A 213 -17.74 -2.17 9.38
C THR A 213 -16.31 -2.16 8.86
N GLU A 214 -15.32 -1.84 9.70
CA GLU A 214 -13.90 -1.97 9.37
C GLU A 214 -13.45 -3.43 9.47
N HIS A 215 -12.73 -3.90 8.45
CA HIS A 215 -12.05 -5.19 8.42
C HIS A 215 -10.56 -4.95 8.23
N GLU A 216 -9.72 -5.59 9.05
CA GLU A 216 -8.25 -5.49 8.99
C GLU A 216 -7.65 -6.87 8.71
N PHE A 217 -6.73 -6.92 7.75
CA PHE A 217 -5.94 -8.10 7.41
C PHE A 217 -4.47 -7.71 7.44
N LYS A 218 -3.66 -8.47 8.19
CA LYS A 218 -2.23 -8.21 8.34
C LYS A 218 -1.44 -9.52 8.18
N PHE A 219 -0.40 -9.52 7.36
CA PHE A 219 0.52 -10.65 7.33
C PHE A 219 1.25 -10.80 8.66
N ASP A 220 1.29 -12.02 9.17
CA ASP A 220 2.05 -12.33 10.36
C ASP A 220 3.53 -12.54 10.01
N LYS A 221 4.41 -11.95 10.82
CA LYS A 221 5.86 -12.19 10.78
C LYS A 221 6.47 -12.20 9.37
N ILE A 222 6.19 -11.18 8.56
CA ILE A 222 6.64 -11.13 7.15
C ILE A 222 8.16 -11.27 7.00
N HIS A 223 8.95 -10.73 7.93
CA HIS A 223 10.40 -10.83 7.89
C HIS A 223 10.86 -12.26 8.12
N ASP A 224 10.34 -12.92 9.16
CA ASP A 224 10.62 -14.33 9.44
C ASP A 224 10.25 -15.18 8.23
N TRP A 225 9.08 -14.94 7.62
CA TRP A 225 8.65 -15.66 6.42
C TRP A 225 9.59 -15.44 5.22
N ILE A 226 10.00 -14.19 4.94
CA ILE A 226 10.97 -13.90 3.86
C ILE A 226 12.32 -14.58 4.15
N ASP A 227 12.78 -14.51 5.40
CA ASP A 227 14.04 -15.10 5.83
C ASP A 227 14.01 -16.62 5.77
N GLU A 228 12.88 -17.27 6.05
CA GLU A 228 12.68 -18.71 5.88
C GLU A 228 12.94 -19.17 4.43
N TRP A 229 12.46 -18.41 3.44
CA TRP A 229 12.74 -18.67 2.02
C TRP A 229 14.21 -18.53 1.65
N ALA A 230 14.98 -17.77 2.43
CA ALA A 230 16.41 -17.56 2.26
C ALA A 230 17.26 -18.33 3.29
N SER A 231 16.62 -19.12 4.17
CA SER A 231 17.26 -19.71 5.35
C SER A 231 18.29 -20.79 4.99
N PRO A 232 19.26 -21.11 5.85
CA PRO A 232 20.30 -22.13 5.61
C PRO A 232 19.77 -23.49 5.13
N LYS A 233 18.59 -23.94 5.58
CA LYS A 233 17.98 -25.19 5.10
C LYS A 233 17.68 -25.17 3.60
N VAL A 234 17.34 -23.99 3.06
CA VAL A 234 17.12 -23.73 1.63
C VAL A 234 18.38 -23.17 0.95
N ALA A 235 19.22 -22.45 1.68
CA ALA A 235 20.39 -21.72 1.19
C ALA A 235 21.67 -22.56 1.14
N GLU A 236 21.80 -23.65 1.90
CA GLU A 236 22.85 -24.67 1.69
C GLU A 236 22.76 -25.28 0.27
N MET A 237 21.59 -25.14 -0.37
CA MET A 237 21.29 -25.62 -1.72
C MET A 237 21.63 -24.57 -2.80
N LEU A 238 21.94 -23.33 -2.42
CA LEU A 238 22.15 -22.19 -3.31
C LEU A 238 23.53 -21.57 -3.07
N ASP A 239 24.11 -20.95 -4.10
CA ASP A 239 25.31 -20.14 -3.87
C ASP A 239 24.95 -18.97 -2.94
N LYS A 240 25.70 -18.78 -1.85
CA LYS A 240 25.46 -17.68 -0.89
C LYS A 240 25.50 -16.28 -1.54
N ASN A 241 26.04 -16.16 -2.75
CA ASN A 241 26.04 -14.94 -3.57
C ASN A 241 24.83 -14.82 -4.52
N ILE A 242 23.91 -15.79 -4.53
CA ILE A 242 22.64 -15.74 -5.27
C ILE A 242 21.40 -15.88 -4.37
N THR A 243 21.55 -16.27 -3.09
CA THR A 243 20.44 -16.43 -2.14
C THR A 243 19.63 -15.13 -1.96
N GLN A 244 20.23 -13.95 -2.11
CA GLN A 244 19.50 -12.67 -2.07
C GLN A 244 18.39 -12.59 -3.13
N LYS A 245 18.53 -13.29 -4.27
CA LYS A 245 17.49 -13.31 -5.29
C LYS A 245 16.20 -13.97 -4.77
N TRP A 246 16.33 -14.88 -3.81
CA TRP A 246 15.19 -15.52 -3.14
C TRP A 246 14.49 -14.56 -2.19
N ILE A 247 15.24 -13.74 -1.45
CA ILE A 247 14.67 -12.65 -0.63
C ILE A 247 13.86 -11.70 -1.51
N VAL A 248 14.45 -11.25 -2.63
CA VAL A 248 13.77 -10.35 -3.58
C VAL A 248 12.53 -11.00 -4.18
N ALA A 249 12.58 -12.30 -4.51
CA ALA A 249 11.43 -13.04 -5.02
C ALA A 249 10.31 -13.20 -3.99
N ALA A 250 10.65 -13.56 -2.75
CA ALA A 250 9.69 -13.67 -1.63
C ALA A 250 8.97 -12.34 -1.40
N SER A 251 9.73 -11.25 -1.28
CA SER A 251 9.18 -9.90 -1.15
C SER A 251 8.28 -9.53 -2.35
N SER A 252 8.70 -9.84 -3.58
CA SER A 252 7.92 -9.55 -4.78
C SER A 252 6.61 -10.34 -4.87
N ILE A 253 6.56 -11.55 -4.29
CA ILE A 253 5.35 -12.37 -4.20
C ILE A 253 4.34 -11.78 -3.22
N LEU A 254 4.81 -11.30 -2.06
CA LEU A 254 3.94 -10.64 -1.09
C LEU A 254 3.30 -9.39 -1.69
N GLU A 255 4.10 -8.59 -2.40
CA GLU A 255 3.62 -7.41 -3.11
C GLU A 255 2.63 -7.74 -4.19
N SER A 256 2.90 -8.75 -5.01
CA SER A 256 1.99 -9.10 -6.10
C SER A 256 0.67 -9.68 -5.60
N THR A 257 0.72 -10.38 -4.45
CA THR A 257 -0.47 -10.84 -3.74
C THR A 257 -1.28 -9.65 -3.23
N PHE A 258 -0.64 -8.66 -2.59
CA PHE A 258 -1.31 -7.43 -2.14
C PHE A 258 -1.87 -6.61 -3.31
N ALA A 259 -1.14 -6.49 -4.41
CA ALA A 259 -1.57 -5.78 -5.61
C ALA A 259 -2.89 -6.34 -6.16
N LYS A 260 -3.00 -7.68 -6.17
CA LYS A 260 -4.22 -8.38 -6.58
C LYS A 260 -5.35 -8.16 -5.57
N LEU A 261 -5.10 -8.33 -4.28
CA LEU A 261 -6.08 -8.05 -3.21
C LEU A 261 -6.62 -6.62 -3.30
N ARG A 262 -5.74 -5.63 -3.45
CA ARG A 262 -6.09 -4.22 -3.61
C ARG A 262 -6.96 -3.99 -4.83
N SER A 263 -6.66 -4.65 -5.95
CA SER A 263 -7.47 -4.55 -7.16
C SER A 263 -8.88 -5.11 -6.98
N HIS A 264 -9.03 -6.21 -6.22
CA HIS A 264 -10.36 -6.72 -5.83
C HIS A 264 -11.13 -5.75 -4.94
N ILE A 265 -10.48 -5.16 -3.92
CA ILE A 265 -11.09 -4.15 -3.05
C ILE A 265 -11.54 -2.94 -3.86
N ILE A 266 -10.68 -2.39 -4.72
CA ILE A 266 -11.00 -1.22 -5.54
C ILE A 266 -12.21 -1.49 -6.45
N LYS A 267 -12.27 -2.65 -7.10
CA LYS A 267 -13.35 -2.95 -8.04
C LYS A 267 -14.67 -3.26 -7.35
N GLN A 268 -14.62 -4.06 -6.27
CA GLN A 268 -15.84 -4.58 -5.62
C GLN A 268 -16.32 -3.72 -4.44
N LYS A 269 -15.41 -3.00 -3.77
CA LYS A 269 -15.69 -2.19 -2.58
C LYS A 269 -15.44 -0.70 -2.80
N ARG A 270 -14.90 -0.30 -3.96
CA ARG A 270 -14.55 1.08 -4.34
C ARG A 270 -13.33 1.62 -3.58
N PRO A 271 -12.51 2.51 -4.18
CA PRO A 271 -11.32 3.05 -3.52
C PRO A 271 -11.59 3.75 -2.18
N GLY A 272 -12.76 4.38 -2.02
CA GLY A 272 -13.15 5.06 -0.77
C GLY A 272 -13.34 4.13 0.43
N SER A 273 -13.41 2.81 0.22
CA SER A 273 -13.47 1.83 1.29
C SER A 273 -12.13 1.65 2.01
N ILE A 274 -10.99 1.89 1.34
CA ILE A 274 -9.66 1.63 1.91
C ILE A 274 -9.39 2.62 3.04
N ILE A 275 -8.95 2.11 4.19
CA ILE A 275 -8.63 2.87 5.40
C ILE A 275 -7.13 2.93 5.62
N VAL A 276 -6.48 1.76 5.64
CA VAL A 276 -5.04 1.60 5.78
C VAL A 276 -4.55 0.69 4.67
N ASP A 277 -3.41 1.04 4.05
CA ASP A 277 -2.78 0.26 2.98
C ASP A 277 -1.26 0.47 3.06
N GLY A 278 -0.53 -0.51 3.59
CA GLY A 278 0.93 -0.43 3.79
C GLY A 278 1.43 -1.32 4.93
N GLY A 279 2.75 -1.56 4.98
CA GLY A 279 3.40 -2.31 6.07
C GLY A 279 2.87 -3.74 6.25
N GLY A 280 2.55 -4.43 5.13
CA GLY A 280 1.96 -5.77 5.16
C GLY A 280 0.52 -5.82 5.73
N ARG A 281 -0.16 -4.67 5.83
CA ARG A 281 -1.53 -4.54 6.32
C ARG A 281 -2.42 -3.86 5.28
N ILE A 282 -3.66 -4.33 5.20
CA ILE A 282 -4.75 -3.58 4.57
C ILE A 282 -5.97 -3.58 5.48
N SER A 283 -6.60 -2.42 5.64
CA SER A 283 -7.93 -2.33 6.25
C SER A 283 -8.89 -1.55 5.37
N PHE A 284 -10.13 -1.98 5.33
CA PHE A 284 -11.18 -1.39 4.50
C PHE A 284 -12.54 -1.50 5.18
N ILE A 285 -13.48 -0.64 4.80
CA ILE A 285 -14.88 -0.73 5.24
C ILE A 285 -15.76 -1.52 4.26
N SER A 286 -16.67 -2.34 4.78
CA SER A 286 -17.66 -3.07 3.99
C SER A 286 -19.01 -3.12 4.71
N LYS A 287 -20.09 -3.43 3.98
CA LYS A 287 -21.41 -3.71 4.57
C LYS A 287 -21.60 -5.18 4.98
N LYS A 288 -20.61 -6.03 4.70
CA LYS A 288 -20.68 -7.45 4.96
C LYS A 288 -20.24 -7.74 6.40
N GLN A 289 -20.71 -8.85 6.93
CA GLN A 289 -20.29 -9.31 8.25
C GLN A 289 -18.84 -9.80 8.21
N SER A 290 -18.15 -9.75 9.35
CA SER A 290 -16.73 -10.11 9.44
C SER A 290 -16.43 -11.52 8.93
N GLU A 291 -17.30 -12.50 9.18
CA GLU A 291 -17.12 -13.87 8.68
C GLU A 291 -17.20 -13.96 7.16
N GLU A 292 -18.16 -13.25 6.56
CA GLU A 292 -18.31 -13.22 5.10
C GLU A 292 -17.12 -12.52 4.42
N GLU A 293 -16.60 -11.44 5.02
CA GLU A 293 -15.38 -10.78 4.52
C GLU A 293 -14.13 -11.63 4.71
N CYS A 294 -14.01 -12.37 5.81
CA CYS A 294 -12.92 -13.33 5.99
C CYS A 294 -12.94 -14.42 4.92
N LEU A 295 -14.12 -14.98 4.61
CA LEU A 295 -14.26 -15.98 3.54
C LEU A 295 -13.91 -15.39 2.17
N TRP A 296 -14.41 -14.20 1.86
CA TRP A 296 -14.13 -13.49 0.61
C TRP A 296 -12.64 -13.18 0.45
N PHE A 297 -12.01 -12.64 1.51
CA PHE A 297 -10.59 -12.32 1.51
C PHE A 297 -9.73 -13.57 1.38
N SER A 298 -10.06 -14.64 2.12
CA SER A 298 -9.38 -15.94 2.05
C SER A 298 -9.40 -16.51 0.64
N GLN A 299 -10.56 -16.45 -0.03
CA GLN A 299 -10.66 -16.91 -1.41
C GLN A 299 -9.71 -16.13 -2.34
N ILE A 300 -9.72 -14.80 -2.30
CA ILE A 300 -8.88 -13.99 -3.19
C ILE A 300 -7.39 -14.21 -2.89
N PHE A 301 -7.04 -14.25 -1.60
CA PHE A 301 -5.66 -14.45 -1.15
C PHE A 301 -5.10 -15.79 -1.63
N LEU A 302 -5.85 -16.87 -1.44
CA LEU A 302 -5.42 -18.23 -1.79
C LEU A 302 -5.55 -18.54 -3.29
N GLU A 303 -6.30 -17.72 -4.04
CA GLU A 303 -6.38 -17.79 -5.51
C GLU A 303 -5.50 -16.72 -6.19
N SER A 304 -4.62 -16.06 -5.45
CA SER A 304 -3.82 -14.93 -5.94
C SER A 304 -2.93 -15.29 -7.14
N PHE A 305 -2.42 -16.53 -7.22
CA PHE A 305 -1.61 -16.99 -8.36
C PHE A 305 -2.42 -17.53 -9.54
N LEU A 306 -3.74 -17.66 -9.42
CA LEU A 306 -4.59 -18.13 -10.52
C LEU A 306 -4.85 -17.02 -11.53
N MET A 307 -4.80 -17.38 -12.81
CA MET A 307 -5.09 -16.46 -13.92
C MET A 307 -6.48 -15.85 -13.79
N ASN A 308 -6.53 -14.52 -13.83
CA ASN A 308 -7.77 -13.77 -13.84
C ASN A 308 -7.63 -12.52 -14.73
N GLN A 309 -8.30 -12.53 -15.88
CA GLN A 309 -8.27 -11.40 -16.81
C GLN A 309 -8.81 -10.10 -16.22
N GLU A 310 -9.73 -10.21 -15.26
CA GLU A 310 -10.34 -9.06 -14.60
C GLU A 310 -9.44 -8.47 -13.51
N TYR A 311 -8.60 -9.31 -12.91
CA TYR A 311 -7.68 -8.96 -11.83
C TYR A 311 -6.30 -9.55 -12.13
N PRO A 312 -5.60 -9.02 -13.14
CA PRO A 312 -4.36 -9.60 -13.60
C PRO A 312 -3.32 -9.57 -12.48
N HIS A 313 -2.61 -10.67 -12.31
CA HIS A 313 -1.47 -10.72 -11.40
C HIS A 313 -0.29 -9.97 -12.04
N PRO A 314 0.51 -9.19 -11.29
CA PRO A 314 1.71 -8.48 -11.79
C PRO A 314 2.77 -9.32 -12.50
N PHE A 315 2.63 -10.64 -12.44
CA PHE A 315 3.55 -11.65 -12.99
C PHE A 315 2.80 -12.78 -13.69
N ASP A 316 1.57 -12.54 -14.15
CA ASP A 316 0.72 -13.54 -14.82
C ASP A 316 1.46 -14.26 -15.96
N ASP A 317 2.18 -13.52 -16.81
CA ASP A 317 2.95 -14.10 -17.93
C ASP A 317 4.07 -15.03 -17.45
N LEU A 318 4.79 -14.63 -16.39
CA LEU A 318 5.83 -15.45 -15.79
C LEU A 318 5.22 -16.73 -15.22
N ILE A 319 4.16 -16.63 -14.41
CA ILE A 319 3.50 -17.79 -13.79
C ILE A 319 3.00 -18.72 -14.89
N THR A 320 2.29 -18.18 -15.89
CA THR A 320 1.74 -18.93 -17.02
C THR A 320 2.83 -19.69 -17.77
N ASN A 321 3.88 -18.99 -18.19
CA ASN A 321 4.96 -19.58 -18.97
C ASN A 321 5.75 -20.62 -18.17
N LYS A 322 5.89 -20.44 -16.86
CA LYS A 322 6.62 -21.39 -16.01
C LYS A 322 5.80 -22.61 -15.63
N ILE A 323 4.48 -22.49 -15.45
CA ILE A 323 3.62 -23.66 -15.35
C ILE A 323 3.62 -24.42 -16.68
N LYS A 324 3.52 -23.74 -17.82
CA LYS A 324 3.65 -24.40 -19.13
C LYS A 324 4.96 -25.17 -19.28
N ASP A 325 6.11 -24.54 -18.98
CA ASP A 325 7.44 -25.17 -19.01
C ASP A 325 7.63 -26.28 -17.97
N TYR A 326 6.97 -26.16 -16.81
CA TYR A 326 6.96 -27.21 -15.78
C TYR A 326 6.20 -28.43 -16.27
N ALA A 327 5.04 -28.19 -16.87
CA ALA A 327 4.11 -29.21 -17.29
C ALA A 327 4.61 -29.90 -18.57
N SER A 328 5.07 -29.17 -19.59
CA SER A 328 5.36 -29.69 -20.95
C SER A 328 6.58 -30.61 -21.10
N LYS A 329 7.24 -31.05 -20.02
CA LYS A 329 8.43 -31.91 -20.13
C LYS A 329 8.02 -33.37 -20.21
N GLU A 330 8.49 -34.08 -21.23
CA GLU A 330 8.05 -35.44 -21.60
C GLU A 330 8.03 -36.43 -20.43
N ASN A 331 9.03 -36.40 -19.54
CA ASN A 331 9.09 -37.30 -18.37
C ASN A 331 8.20 -36.85 -17.19
N TRP A 332 7.78 -35.59 -17.17
CA TRP A 332 6.99 -35.00 -16.09
C TRP A 332 5.50 -35.01 -16.40
N ASN A 333 5.11 -34.99 -17.67
CA ASN A 333 3.70 -35.11 -18.06
C ASN A 333 3.06 -36.37 -17.47
N GLN A 334 3.68 -37.54 -17.71
CA GLN A 334 3.15 -38.80 -17.20
C GLN A 334 3.20 -38.84 -15.68
N TYR A 335 4.32 -38.45 -15.07
CA TYR A 335 4.47 -38.46 -13.60
C TYR A 335 3.48 -37.52 -12.89
N ILE A 336 3.31 -36.28 -13.37
CA ILE A 336 2.30 -35.33 -12.83
C ILE A 336 0.91 -35.92 -13.01
N THR A 337 0.64 -36.53 -14.16
CA THR A 337 -0.66 -37.11 -14.47
C THR A 337 -0.95 -38.27 -13.54
N ASP A 338 -0.03 -39.22 -13.37
CA ASP A 338 -0.15 -40.37 -12.47
C ASP A 338 -0.34 -39.92 -11.02
N MET A 339 0.44 -38.94 -10.57
CA MET A 339 0.32 -38.40 -9.21
C MET A 339 -1.01 -37.65 -9.00
N ILE A 340 -1.47 -36.89 -9.99
CA ILE A 340 -2.76 -36.20 -9.91
C ILE A 340 -3.92 -37.21 -10.00
N GLU A 341 -3.82 -38.26 -10.81
CA GLU A 341 -4.84 -39.33 -10.87
C GLU A 341 -4.94 -40.08 -9.53
N GLN A 342 -3.83 -40.31 -8.85
CA GLN A 342 -3.81 -40.98 -7.55
C GLN A 342 -4.40 -40.11 -6.42
N ASN A 343 -4.35 -38.78 -6.56
CA ASN A 343 -4.64 -37.85 -5.47
C ASN A 343 -5.79 -36.85 -5.77
N SER A 344 -6.34 -36.84 -6.97
CA SER A 344 -7.41 -35.94 -7.41
C SER A 344 -8.57 -36.72 -8.04
N THR A 345 -9.72 -36.06 -8.17
CA THR A 345 -10.90 -36.64 -8.83
C THR A 345 -10.94 -36.38 -10.34
N HIS A 346 -9.93 -35.70 -10.89
CA HIS A 346 -9.90 -35.25 -12.28
C HIS A 346 -9.27 -36.29 -13.21
N LYS A 347 -9.80 -36.39 -14.43
CA LYS A 347 -9.23 -37.25 -15.48
C LYS A 347 -8.11 -36.52 -16.23
N PRO A 348 -7.09 -37.21 -16.77
CA PRO A 348 -5.98 -36.57 -17.51
C PRO A 348 -6.43 -35.65 -18.64
N GLY A 349 -7.46 -36.06 -19.39
CA GLY A 349 -8.02 -35.27 -20.50
C GLY A 349 -8.68 -33.96 -20.08
N GLU A 350 -8.93 -33.75 -18.78
CA GLU A 350 -9.48 -32.50 -18.23
C GLU A 350 -8.37 -31.51 -17.84
N LEU A 351 -7.15 -32.02 -17.58
CA LEU A 351 -6.00 -31.25 -17.12
C LEU A 351 -5.19 -30.66 -18.28
N TRP A 352 -5.32 -31.28 -19.47
CA TRP A 352 -4.57 -30.92 -20.66
C TRP A 352 -5.51 -30.65 -21.84
N LYS A 353 -5.24 -29.56 -22.56
CA LYS A 353 -5.91 -29.25 -23.82
C LYS A 353 -4.92 -29.42 -24.96
N LEU A 354 -5.21 -30.35 -25.87
CA LEU A 354 -4.47 -30.47 -27.12
C LEU A 354 -4.84 -29.30 -28.03
N ASP A 355 -3.84 -28.54 -28.44
CA ASP A 355 -3.99 -27.58 -29.52
C ASP A 355 -4.00 -28.35 -30.85
N GLU A 356 -5.11 -28.29 -31.59
CA GLU A 356 -5.29 -29.12 -32.78
C GLU A 356 -4.39 -28.72 -33.95
N GLU A 357 -3.96 -27.45 -34.01
CA GLU A 357 -3.12 -26.91 -35.07
C GLU A 357 -1.64 -27.27 -34.83
N THR A 358 -1.17 -27.04 -33.61
CA THR A 358 0.25 -27.26 -33.24
C THR A 358 0.51 -28.69 -32.75
N LYS A 359 -0.53 -29.45 -32.43
CA LYS A 359 -0.47 -30.76 -31.76
C LYS A 359 0.28 -30.72 -30.42
N VAL A 360 0.34 -29.56 -29.77
CA VAL A 360 0.98 -29.37 -28.47
C VAL A 360 -0.07 -29.36 -27.37
N TYR A 361 0.18 -30.10 -26.29
CA TYR A 361 -0.66 -30.04 -25.09
C TYR A 361 -0.39 -28.76 -24.30
N SER A 362 -1.46 -28.12 -23.84
CA SER A 362 -1.42 -26.93 -23.00
C SER A 362 -2.16 -27.19 -21.68
N PRO A 363 -1.66 -26.65 -20.55
CA PRO A 363 -2.30 -26.82 -19.25
C PRO A 363 -3.67 -26.12 -19.22
N THR A 364 -4.70 -26.81 -18.73
CA THR A 364 -6.04 -26.21 -18.52
C THR A 364 -6.10 -25.45 -17.20
N ARG A 365 -7.14 -24.62 -17.02
CA ARG A 365 -7.40 -23.90 -15.76
C ARG A 365 -7.51 -24.85 -14.56
N LEU A 366 -7.97 -26.09 -14.77
CA LEU A 366 -8.03 -27.12 -13.72
C LEU A 366 -6.63 -27.51 -13.26
N LEU A 367 -5.71 -27.75 -14.19
CA LEU A 367 -4.32 -28.06 -13.85
C LEU A 367 -3.66 -26.89 -13.08
N TYR A 368 -3.91 -25.64 -13.46
CA TYR A 368 -3.45 -24.49 -12.67
C TYR A 368 -3.99 -24.52 -11.24
N ARG A 369 -5.26 -24.85 -11.04
CA ARG A 369 -5.87 -24.96 -9.70
C ARG A 369 -5.25 -26.08 -8.86
N GLU A 370 -4.96 -27.23 -9.46
CA GLU A 370 -4.30 -28.32 -8.74
C GLU A 370 -2.85 -27.97 -8.36
N LEU A 371 -2.10 -27.34 -9.26
CA LEU A 371 -0.69 -27.05 -9.04
C LEU A 371 -0.48 -25.86 -8.09
N ILE A 372 -1.23 -24.77 -8.28
CA ILE A 372 -1.00 -23.48 -7.60
C ILE A 372 -2.27 -22.83 -7.02
N GLY A 373 -3.37 -23.58 -6.90
CA GLY A 373 -4.60 -23.09 -6.28
C GLY A 373 -4.58 -23.14 -4.76
N LYS A 374 -5.79 -23.09 -4.15
CA LYS A 374 -6.00 -22.84 -2.72
C LYS A 374 -5.12 -23.68 -1.79
N LYS A 375 -5.11 -25.02 -1.96
CA LYS A 375 -4.32 -25.95 -1.13
C LYS A 375 -2.82 -25.71 -1.22
N SER A 376 -2.34 -25.32 -2.39
CA SER A 376 -0.92 -25.03 -2.62
C SER A 376 -0.54 -23.66 -2.06
N ALA A 377 -1.40 -22.67 -2.27
CA ALA A 377 -1.20 -21.31 -1.80
C ALA A 377 -1.23 -21.20 -0.26
N SER A 378 -2.10 -21.95 0.43
CA SER A 378 -2.18 -21.94 1.90
C SER A 378 -0.92 -22.45 2.58
N HIS A 379 -0.19 -23.35 1.93
CA HIS A 379 1.11 -23.83 2.42
C HIS A 379 2.25 -22.83 2.17
N PHE A 380 2.13 -22.03 1.10
CA PHE A 380 3.23 -21.18 0.62
C PHE A 380 3.16 -19.77 1.18
N LEU A 381 1.99 -19.16 1.17
CA LEU A 381 1.77 -17.78 1.57
C LEU A 381 1.86 -17.62 3.10
N PRO A 382 2.24 -16.43 3.60
CA PRO A 382 2.30 -16.21 5.04
C PRO A 382 0.93 -16.27 5.69
N GLN A 383 0.91 -16.56 6.99
CA GLN A 383 -0.29 -16.46 7.80
C GLN A 383 -0.84 -15.03 7.80
N VAL A 384 -2.17 -14.90 7.87
CA VAL A 384 -2.86 -13.60 7.88
C VAL A 384 -3.63 -13.47 9.18
N VAL A 385 -3.30 -12.46 9.98
CA VAL A 385 -4.05 -12.08 11.17
C VAL A 385 -5.31 -11.32 10.76
N VAL A 386 -6.47 -11.76 11.26
CA VAL A 386 -7.81 -11.17 11.01
C VAL A 386 -8.40 -10.49 12.24
N GLY A 387 -7.71 -10.57 13.37
CA GLY A 387 -8.15 -9.98 14.63
C GLY A 387 -7.53 -10.65 15.84
N PHE A 388 -8.10 -10.38 17.00
CA PHE A 388 -7.73 -10.99 18.27
C PHE A 388 -8.98 -11.61 18.91
N ASP A 389 -8.82 -12.70 19.65
CA ASP A 389 -9.90 -13.27 20.45
C ASP A 389 -10.05 -12.55 21.80
N GLU A 390 -11.01 -13.00 22.63
CA GLU A 390 -11.30 -12.42 23.95
C GLU A 390 -10.11 -12.49 24.92
N SER A 391 -9.20 -13.45 24.70
CA SER A 391 -7.97 -13.61 25.49
C SER A 391 -6.80 -12.76 24.98
N GLY A 392 -7.00 -12.03 23.88
CA GLY A 392 -5.97 -11.25 23.21
C GLY A 392 -5.02 -12.09 22.34
N GLN A 393 -5.34 -13.36 22.07
CA GLN A 393 -4.57 -14.18 21.12
C GLN A 393 -4.94 -13.84 19.68
N ARG A 394 -3.96 -13.97 18.77
CA ARG A 394 -4.15 -13.67 17.35
C ARG A 394 -5.07 -14.71 16.71
N ARG A 395 -6.06 -14.23 15.96
CA ARG A 395 -6.88 -15.06 15.08
C ARG A 395 -6.32 -15.03 13.67
N PHE A 396 -6.16 -16.21 13.07
CA PHE A 396 -5.65 -16.36 11.71
C PHE A 396 -6.78 -16.63 10.71
N LEU A 397 -6.55 -16.23 9.46
CA LEU A 397 -7.50 -16.37 8.35
C LEU A 397 -7.76 -17.83 7.98
N HIS A 398 -6.76 -18.69 8.17
CA HIS A 398 -6.83 -20.13 7.96
C HIS A 398 -5.99 -20.81 9.05
N ASN A 399 -6.43 -21.99 9.51
CA ASN A 399 -5.65 -22.80 10.44
C ASN A 399 -4.68 -23.67 9.63
N GLU A 400 -3.46 -23.88 10.14
CA GLU A 400 -2.40 -24.69 9.50
C GLU A 400 -2.75 -26.19 9.34
N ASP A 401 -3.93 -26.62 9.81
CA ASP A 401 -4.36 -28.02 9.89
C ASP A 401 -4.93 -28.64 8.60
N GLU A 402 -4.88 -27.95 7.46
CA GLU A 402 -5.11 -28.64 6.18
C GLU A 402 -3.89 -29.51 5.85
N THR A 403 -4.10 -30.83 5.76
CA THR A 403 -3.10 -31.84 5.39
C THR A 403 -2.19 -31.30 4.29
N LYS A 404 -0.87 -31.19 4.58
CA LYS A 404 0.14 -30.76 3.59
C LYS A 404 -0.12 -31.51 2.29
N SER A 405 -0.40 -30.78 1.21
CA SER A 405 -0.68 -31.41 -0.07
C SER A 405 0.44 -32.36 -0.46
N TRP A 406 0.11 -33.44 -1.16
CA TRP A 406 1.04 -34.51 -1.53
C TRP A 406 2.31 -33.98 -2.20
N HIS A 407 2.20 -32.95 -3.04
CA HIS A 407 3.35 -32.36 -3.73
C HIS A 407 4.33 -31.67 -2.77
N PHE A 408 3.92 -31.26 -1.59
CA PHE A 408 4.86 -30.76 -0.58
C PHE A 408 5.52 -31.89 0.19
N GLN A 409 4.79 -32.98 0.43
CA GLN A 409 5.31 -34.18 1.09
C GLN A 409 6.38 -34.90 0.26
N GLU A 410 6.32 -34.79 -1.07
CA GLU A 410 7.32 -35.40 -1.97
C GLU A 410 8.42 -34.43 -2.40
N CYS A 411 8.22 -33.12 -2.25
CA CYS A 411 9.16 -32.12 -2.75
C CYS A 411 10.47 -32.13 -1.97
N ILE A 412 11.57 -32.29 -2.71
CA ILE A 412 12.92 -32.30 -2.12
C ILE A 412 13.25 -31.01 -1.36
N PHE A 413 12.70 -29.87 -1.80
CA PHE A 413 12.89 -28.57 -1.15
C PHE A 413 12.03 -28.41 0.11
N CYS A 414 10.76 -28.82 0.07
CA CYS A 414 9.86 -28.73 1.22
C CYS A 414 10.28 -29.64 2.39
N ASN A 415 10.94 -30.77 2.08
CA ASN A 415 11.37 -31.74 3.08
C ASN A 415 12.81 -31.57 3.55
N GLY A 416 13.55 -30.59 3.02
CA GLY A 416 14.95 -30.35 3.40
C GLY A 416 15.87 -31.55 3.15
N LYS A 417 15.61 -32.35 2.10
CA LYS A 417 16.53 -33.44 1.72
C LYS A 417 17.89 -32.84 1.37
N ALA A 418 18.98 -33.48 1.81
CA ALA A 418 20.34 -33.01 1.51
C ALA A 418 20.59 -33.00 -0.01
N LEU A 419 20.79 -31.82 -0.58
CA LEU A 419 20.98 -31.66 -2.02
C LEU A 419 22.43 -31.28 -2.36
N GLN A 420 22.89 -31.69 -3.55
CA GLN A 420 24.21 -31.29 -4.02
C GLN A 420 24.25 -29.78 -4.36
N PRO A 421 25.15 -28.99 -3.77
CA PRO A 421 25.26 -27.56 -4.07
C PRO A 421 25.44 -27.32 -5.57
N GLN A 422 24.85 -26.23 -6.09
CA GLN A 422 25.00 -25.73 -7.48
C GLN A 422 24.23 -26.44 -8.60
N LYS A 423 23.49 -27.53 -8.36
CA LYS A 423 22.61 -28.11 -9.39
C LYS A 423 21.43 -27.19 -9.73
N ARG A 424 21.03 -27.16 -11.01
CA ARG A 424 19.82 -26.46 -11.43
C ARG A 424 18.60 -27.27 -11.00
N ILE A 425 17.45 -26.62 -10.72
CA ILE A 425 16.19 -27.33 -10.42
C ILE A 425 15.89 -28.34 -11.52
N ARG A 426 16.18 -27.95 -12.77
CA ARG A 426 16.06 -28.82 -13.95
C ARG A 426 16.93 -30.09 -13.88
N ASP A 427 18.04 -30.08 -13.15
CA ASP A 427 18.93 -31.23 -13.03
C ASP A 427 18.38 -32.25 -12.03
N TYR A 428 17.75 -31.79 -10.93
CA TYR A 428 17.01 -32.68 -10.01
C TYR A 428 15.80 -33.31 -10.68
N VAL A 429 15.02 -32.47 -11.38
CA VAL A 429 13.88 -32.89 -12.21
C VAL A 429 14.29 -33.96 -13.24
N LYS A 430 15.48 -33.83 -13.86
CA LYS A 430 16.04 -34.84 -14.78
C LYS A 430 16.50 -36.13 -14.09
N GLN A 431 16.83 -36.06 -12.81
CA GLN A 431 17.27 -37.19 -11.98
C GLN A 431 16.09 -37.95 -11.35
N GLY A 432 14.86 -37.56 -11.67
CA GLY A 432 13.64 -38.17 -11.11
C GLY A 432 13.24 -37.64 -9.74
N GLU A 433 13.92 -36.60 -9.24
CA GLU A 433 13.57 -35.96 -7.98
C GLU A 433 12.38 -35.00 -8.14
N PHE A 434 11.43 -35.07 -7.22
CA PHE A 434 10.24 -34.24 -7.27
C PHE A 434 10.50 -32.83 -6.73
N VAL A 435 10.12 -31.82 -7.50
CA VAL A 435 10.13 -30.40 -7.12
C VAL A 435 8.74 -29.84 -7.30
N CYS A 436 8.12 -29.33 -6.23
CA CYS A 436 6.76 -28.82 -6.34
C CYS A 436 6.66 -27.60 -7.29
N PRO A 437 5.47 -27.32 -7.85
CA PRO A 437 5.27 -26.23 -8.81
C PRO A 437 5.70 -24.86 -8.26
N PHE A 438 5.43 -24.61 -6.97
CA PHE A 438 5.80 -23.36 -6.31
C PHE A 438 7.32 -23.15 -6.26
N HIS A 439 8.11 -24.15 -5.84
CA HIS A 439 9.58 -24.03 -5.85
C HIS A 439 10.13 -23.85 -7.27
N TYR A 440 9.50 -24.49 -8.27
CA TYR A 440 9.87 -24.33 -9.68
C TYR A 440 9.63 -22.90 -10.19
N ILE A 441 8.44 -22.35 -9.91
CA ILE A 441 8.07 -20.97 -10.25
C ILE A 441 8.95 -19.99 -9.48
N PHE A 442 9.11 -20.16 -8.18
CA PHE A 442 9.84 -19.27 -7.30
C PHE A 442 11.30 -19.08 -7.75
N ARG A 443 12.01 -20.16 -8.08
CA ARG A 443 13.38 -20.05 -8.62
C ARG A 443 13.40 -19.30 -9.94
N SER A 444 12.42 -19.53 -10.81
CA SER A 444 12.31 -18.80 -12.07
C SER A 444 12.07 -17.31 -11.84
N TRP A 445 11.25 -17.00 -10.85
CA TRP A 445 10.96 -15.65 -10.38
C TRP A 445 12.22 -14.98 -9.84
N ALA A 446 12.96 -15.63 -8.95
CA ALA A 446 14.23 -15.16 -8.41
C ALA A 446 15.26 -14.85 -9.51
N ASN A 447 15.28 -15.63 -10.59
CA ASN A 447 16.17 -15.36 -11.73
C ASN A 447 15.70 -14.18 -12.61
N GLN A 448 14.40 -13.92 -12.69
CA GLN A 448 13.86 -12.83 -13.51
C GLN A 448 13.84 -11.49 -12.77
N VAL A 449 13.61 -11.51 -11.46
CA VAL A 449 13.62 -10.33 -10.59
C VAL A 449 15.02 -10.06 -10.05
N ASP A 450 16.06 -10.35 -10.86
CA ASP A 450 17.49 -10.31 -10.50
C ASP A 450 17.88 -8.98 -9.79
N VAL A 451 17.15 -7.93 -10.13
CA VAL A 451 16.81 -6.75 -9.33
C VAL A 451 15.33 -6.46 -9.64
N ARG A 452 14.56 -5.71 -8.84
CA ARG A 452 13.21 -5.23 -9.21
C ARG A 452 13.26 -4.33 -10.47
N HIS A 453 13.54 -4.92 -11.63
CA HIS A 453 13.78 -4.26 -12.91
C HIS A 453 12.50 -3.67 -13.47
N SER A 454 11.32 -4.16 -13.06
CA SER A 454 10.04 -3.51 -13.34
C SER A 454 9.85 -2.18 -12.59
N SER A 455 10.71 -1.87 -11.60
CA SER A 455 10.85 -0.54 -11.02
C SER A 455 11.89 0.32 -11.73
N ASN A 456 12.39 -0.06 -12.93
CA ASN A 456 13.21 0.81 -13.78
C ASN A 456 12.36 2.02 -14.23
N SER A 457 12.26 3.00 -13.34
CA SER A 457 12.07 4.38 -13.75
C SER A 457 13.36 4.91 -14.34
N ASP A 458 13.27 6.04 -15.04
CA ASP A 458 14.41 6.86 -15.47
C ASP A 458 15.46 7.03 -14.36
N LEU A 459 15.01 7.05 -13.10
CA LEU A 459 15.81 7.09 -11.87
C LEU A 459 16.98 6.10 -11.87
N PHE A 460 16.78 4.91 -12.46
CA PHE A 460 17.78 3.85 -12.46
C PHE A 460 18.26 3.47 -13.87
N SER A 461 17.67 4.04 -14.92
CA SER A 461 18.05 3.81 -16.31
C SER A 461 19.47 4.32 -16.63
N GLN A 462 19.91 5.37 -15.93
CA GLN A 462 21.24 5.97 -16.07
C GLN A 462 22.34 5.24 -15.27
N GLN A 463 21.99 4.20 -14.51
CA GLN A 463 22.94 3.47 -13.66
C GLN A 463 23.50 2.24 -14.39
N PRO A 464 24.80 1.90 -14.21
CA PRO A 464 25.47 0.82 -14.94
C PRO A 464 24.81 -0.57 -14.73
N ILE A 465 24.62 -1.29 -15.84
CA ILE A 465 23.90 -2.59 -15.92
C ILE A 465 24.51 -3.65 -14.99
N PHE A 466 23.68 -4.27 -14.15
CA PHE A 466 23.51 -5.74 -13.98
C PHE A 466 24.64 -6.79 -14.14
N SER A 467 25.94 -6.52 -14.38
CA SER A 467 26.87 -7.62 -14.73
C SER A 467 27.12 -8.59 -13.56
N GLN A 468 26.98 -9.89 -13.83
CA GLN A 468 26.63 -10.94 -12.86
C GLN A 468 27.78 -11.48 -11.97
N LYS A 469 28.90 -10.80 -11.80
CA LYS A 469 30.00 -11.34 -10.97
C LYS A 469 30.62 -10.25 -10.08
N LYS A 470 30.15 -10.19 -8.82
CA LYS A 470 30.75 -9.51 -7.65
C LYS A 470 30.76 -7.96 -7.60
N ASN A 471 29.58 -7.32 -7.54
CA ASN A 471 29.51 -5.84 -7.49
C ASN A 471 28.75 -5.20 -6.32
N ILE A 472 28.21 -5.95 -5.35
CA ILE A 472 27.52 -5.31 -4.19
C ILE A 472 28.55 -4.83 -3.18
N LYS A 473 28.48 -3.55 -2.83
CA LYS A 473 29.40 -2.91 -1.87
C LYS A 473 28.72 -2.56 -0.55
N HIS A 474 27.50 -2.00 -0.60
CA HIS A 474 26.75 -1.68 0.61
C HIS A 474 25.33 -2.26 0.55
N ILE A 475 24.81 -2.64 1.71
CA ILE A 475 23.40 -2.97 1.93
C ILE A 475 22.86 -1.97 2.95
N LEU A 476 21.87 -1.21 2.56
CA LEU A 476 21.14 -0.27 3.43
C LEU A 476 19.79 -0.88 3.76
N VAL A 477 19.52 -1.06 5.03
CA VAL A 477 18.23 -1.55 5.55
C VAL A 477 17.69 -0.49 6.49
N PHE A 478 16.44 -0.09 6.35
CA PHE A 478 15.79 0.76 7.34
C PHE A 478 14.28 0.56 7.34
N ASP A 479 13.68 0.87 8.48
CA ASP A 479 12.25 0.86 8.73
C ASP A 479 11.81 2.24 9.27
N GLY A 480 10.54 2.59 9.04
CA GLY A 480 9.90 3.78 9.52
C GLY A 480 9.48 3.65 10.99
N ASN A 481 9.73 4.70 11.76
CA ASN A 481 9.41 4.74 13.19
C ASN A 481 8.21 5.67 13.48
N SER A 482 7.57 5.46 14.63
CA SER A 482 6.42 6.24 15.13
C SER A 482 5.13 6.18 14.30
N ILE A 483 5.02 5.28 13.32
CA ILE A 483 3.91 5.26 12.37
C ILE A 483 2.64 4.66 12.98
N GLY A 484 2.74 3.46 13.55
CA GLY A 484 1.58 2.71 14.05
C GLY A 484 0.77 3.47 15.10
N LEU A 485 1.45 4.14 16.05
CA LEU A 485 0.80 4.94 17.09
C LEU A 485 0.10 6.18 16.54
N LYS A 486 0.64 6.82 15.51
CA LYS A 486 0.03 8.02 14.94
C LYS A 486 -1.26 7.72 14.18
N PHE A 487 -1.41 6.51 13.63
CA PHE A 487 -2.66 6.08 13.03
C PHE A 487 -3.72 5.66 14.04
N THR A 488 -3.31 5.18 15.22
CA THR A 488 -4.23 4.66 16.24
C THR A 488 -4.49 5.61 17.40
N LYS A 489 -3.71 6.70 17.56
CA LYS A 489 -3.92 7.72 18.60
C LYS A 489 -5.36 8.22 18.53
N GLN A 490 -6.14 7.91 19.56
CA GLN A 490 -7.47 8.48 19.73
C GLN A 490 -7.35 9.99 19.89
N PHE A 491 -8.12 10.72 19.09
CA PHE A 491 -8.13 12.16 19.16
C PHE A 491 -8.99 12.61 20.34
N THR A 492 -8.38 13.37 21.24
CA THR A 492 -9.01 13.84 22.47
C THR A 492 -9.68 15.20 22.31
N GLU A 493 -9.48 15.90 21.19
CA GLU A 493 -9.95 17.29 20.98
C GLU A 493 -11.00 17.41 19.86
N TYR A 494 -12.09 16.65 19.95
CA TYR A 494 -13.21 16.85 19.04
C TYR A 494 -14.13 17.94 19.56
N LYS A 495 -14.36 18.98 18.74
CA LYS A 495 -15.37 19.98 19.06
C LYS A 495 -16.74 19.31 19.23
N PRO A 496 -17.47 19.60 20.31
CA PRO A 496 -18.81 19.07 20.47
C PRO A 496 -19.74 19.59 19.37
N PRO A 497 -20.88 18.93 19.11
CA PRO A 497 -21.90 19.49 18.24
C PRO A 497 -22.48 20.77 18.85
N VAL A 498 -22.79 21.76 18.01
CA VAL A 498 -23.42 23.03 18.44
C VAL A 498 -24.90 22.83 18.80
N ASP A 499 -25.51 21.81 18.19
CA ASP A 499 -26.91 21.46 18.41
C ASP A 499 -27.15 20.95 19.85
N PRO A 500 -28.07 21.55 20.62
CA PRO A 500 -28.26 21.22 22.03
C PRO A 500 -28.62 19.76 22.30
N ASP A 501 -29.47 19.16 21.47
CA ASP A 501 -29.91 17.76 21.67
C ASP A 501 -28.76 16.79 21.35
N ALA A 502 -28.02 17.08 20.29
CA ALA A 502 -26.82 16.32 19.95
C ALA A 502 -25.72 16.51 20.98
N LEU A 503 -25.61 17.69 21.61
CA LEU A 503 -24.64 17.97 22.67
C LEU A 503 -24.89 17.13 23.91
N ILE A 504 -26.16 16.94 24.30
CA ILE A 504 -26.53 16.06 25.41
C ILE A 504 -26.09 14.62 25.14
N ALA A 505 -26.44 14.09 23.96
CA ALA A 505 -26.05 12.74 23.55
C ALA A 505 -24.53 12.59 23.44
N TRP A 506 -23.85 13.61 22.90
CA TRP A 506 -22.40 13.67 22.82
C TRP A 506 -21.75 13.61 24.19
N ASN A 507 -22.17 14.45 25.14
CA ASN A 507 -21.60 14.48 26.48
C ASN A 507 -21.81 13.17 27.25
N LYS A 508 -22.87 12.43 26.92
CA LYS A 508 -23.16 11.11 27.51
C LYS A 508 -22.28 10.01 26.92
N ASP A 509 -22.22 9.91 25.58
CA ASP A 509 -21.71 8.73 24.88
C ASP A 509 -20.52 9.04 23.94
N ARG A 510 -19.77 10.11 24.20
CA ARG A 510 -18.69 10.62 23.32
C ARG A 510 -17.73 9.53 22.83
N GLU A 511 -17.18 8.74 23.74
CA GLU A 511 -16.18 7.72 23.42
C GLU A 511 -16.75 6.67 22.47
N SER A 512 -17.99 6.23 22.72
CA SER A 512 -18.68 5.28 21.85
C SER A 512 -19.01 5.87 20.47
N ILE A 513 -19.41 7.16 20.42
CA ILE A 513 -19.65 7.88 19.15
C ILE A 513 -18.38 7.91 18.30
N LEU A 514 -17.22 8.14 18.91
CA LEU A 514 -15.93 8.26 18.22
C LEU A 514 -15.23 6.92 17.95
N ASP A 515 -15.64 5.85 18.60
CA ASP A 515 -15.07 4.53 18.38
C ASP A 515 -15.63 3.89 17.11
N ILE A 516 -14.87 3.94 16.03
CA ILE A 516 -15.24 3.36 14.73
C ILE A 516 -15.30 1.84 14.72
N LYS A 517 -14.84 1.13 15.76
CA LYS A 517 -14.82 -0.34 15.80
C LYS A 517 -16.08 -0.95 16.42
N THR A 518 -16.67 -0.30 17.41
CA THR A 518 -17.84 -0.82 18.13
C THR A 518 -19.15 -0.49 17.41
N LEU A 519 -20.17 -1.32 17.60
CA LEU A 519 -21.53 -0.99 17.17
C LEU A 519 -22.04 0.20 17.99
N TRP A 520 -22.53 1.23 17.32
CA TRP A 520 -23.13 2.40 17.95
C TRP A 520 -24.46 2.74 17.28
N ALA A 521 -25.53 2.69 18.06
CA ALA A 521 -26.85 3.15 17.66
C ALA A 521 -27.29 4.30 18.55
N TYR A 522 -27.75 5.40 17.93
CA TYR A 522 -28.38 6.46 18.70
C TYR A 522 -29.79 6.06 19.13
N GLU A 523 -29.92 5.66 20.39
CA GLU A 523 -31.19 5.43 21.07
C GLU A 523 -31.62 6.73 21.77
N ALA A 524 -32.31 7.59 21.02
CA ALA A 524 -32.92 8.78 21.61
C ALA A 524 -34.01 8.34 22.62
N PRO A 525 -34.08 8.95 23.83
CA PRO A 525 -35.19 8.70 24.75
C PRO A 525 -36.45 9.38 24.20
N ILE A 526 -37.24 8.70 23.35
CA ILE A 526 -38.46 9.31 22.82
C ILE A 526 -39.60 8.34 22.53
N ASN A 527 -40.82 8.85 22.70
CA ASN A 527 -42.08 8.21 22.35
C ASN A 527 -42.19 8.07 20.81
N PRO A 528 -42.28 6.84 20.26
CA PRO A 528 -42.32 6.57 18.82
C PRO A 528 -43.56 7.08 18.09
N GLU A 529 -44.61 7.52 18.80
CA GLU A 529 -45.86 8.04 18.20
C GLU A 529 -45.84 9.56 17.87
N ASP A 530 -44.81 10.30 18.29
CA ASP A 530 -44.70 11.74 18.05
C ASP A 530 -43.90 12.07 16.78
N THR A 531 -44.53 12.66 15.77
CA THR A 531 -43.83 13.06 14.53
C THR A 531 -42.69 14.07 14.77
N LYS A 532 -42.79 14.89 15.83
CA LYS A 532 -41.74 15.83 16.24
C LYS A 532 -40.53 15.10 16.82
N SER A 533 -40.74 14.00 17.53
CA SER A 533 -39.66 13.16 18.07
C SER A 533 -38.85 12.49 16.97
N ILE A 534 -39.51 12.00 15.92
CA ILE A 534 -38.88 11.33 14.78
C ILE A 534 -37.95 12.29 14.02
N LYS A 535 -38.40 13.52 13.76
CA LYS A 535 -37.58 14.55 13.08
C LYS A 535 -36.35 14.93 13.92
N THR A 536 -36.52 15.07 15.24
CA THR A 536 -35.40 15.33 16.15
C THR A 536 -34.41 14.16 16.16
N ARG A 537 -34.89 12.91 16.24
CA ARG A 537 -34.03 11.72 16.19
C ARG A 537 -33.20 11.65 14.91
N SER A 538 -33.82 11.90 13.75
CA SER A 538 -33.13 11.93 12.46
C SER A 538 -32.08 13.04 12.39
N ARG A 539 -32.43 14.25 12.84
CA ARG A 539 -31.51 15.40 12.90
C ARG A 539 -30.30 15.12 13.79
N VAL A 540 -30.53 14.67 15.02
CA VAL A 540 -29.47 14.37 16.00
C VAL A 540 -28.62 13.20 15.55
N GLY A 541 -29.24 12.10 15.10
CA GLY A 541 -28.54 10.95 14.55
C GLY A 541 -27.61 11.34 13.39
N GLY A 542 -28.09 12.16 12.45
CA GLY A 542 -27.27 12.67 11.36
C GLY A 542 -26.07 13.50 11.82
N ILE A 543 -26.23 14.35 12.85
CA ILE A 543 -25.14 15.13 13.43
C ILE A 543 -24.09 14.21 14.07
N LEU A 544 -24.53 13.23 14.86
CA LEU A 544 -23.63 12.33 15.57
C LEU A 544 -22.92 11.34 14.62
N HIS A 545 -23.60 10.85 13.57
CA HIS A 545 -22.94 10.07 12.51
C HIS A 545 -21.84 10.85 11.80
N ARG A 546 -22.04 12.16 11.58
CA ARG A 546 -20.97 13.02 11.04
C ARG A 546 -19.78 13.09 12.00
N LYS A 547 -20.01 13.19 13.31
CA LYS A 547 -18.93 13.15 14.31
C LYS A 547 -18.20 11.81 14.32
N ARG A 548 -18.95 10.71 14.24
CA ARG A 548 -18.42 9.34 14.13
C ARG A 548 -17.56 9.11 12.89
N SER A 549 -17.86 9.78 11.78
CA SER A 549 -17.05 9.68 10.55
C SER A 549 -15.70 10.38 10.63
N GLN A 550 -15.51 11.34 11.55
CA GLN A 550 -14.28 12.14 11.64
C GLN A 550 -13.03 11.29 11.94
N PRO A 551 -13.05 10.38 12.94
CA PRO A 551 -11.93 9.47 13.17
C PRO A 551 -11.56 8.65 11.92
N LEU A 552 -12.56 8.12 11.21
CA LEU A 552 -12.34 7.33 9.99
C LEU A 552 -11.65 8.17 8.91
N ILE A 553 -12.20 9.35 8.59
CA ILE A 553 -11.65 10.25 7.57
C ILE A 553 -10.21 10.63 7.91
N ARG A 554 -9.93 10.95 9.18
CA ARG A 554 -8.56 11.28 9.63
C ARG A 554 -7.62 10.09 9.48
N LYS A 555 -8.04 8.89 9.91
CA LYS A 555 -7.26 7.66 9.76
C LYS A 555 -6.92 7.38 8.29
N GLN A 556 -7.91 7.48 7.40
CA GLN A 556 -7.76 7.37 5.95
C GLN A 556 -6.74 8.36 5.39
N ARG A 557 -6.91 9.64 5.72
CA ARG A 557 -6.04 10.70 5.21
C ARG A 557 -4.62 10.58 5.75
N ARG A 558 -4.43 10.21 7.03
CA ARG A 558 -3.10 9.97 7.62
C ARG A 558 -2.38 8.79 6.96
N SER A 559 -3.04 7.64 6.83
CA SER A 559 -2.41 6.47 6.19
C SER A 559 -2.00 6.79 4.75
N PHE A 560 -2.88 7.43 3.99
CA PHE A 560 -2.59 7.85 2.63
C PHE A 560 -1.46 8.89 2.55
N ASN A 561 -1.54 9.94 3.37
CA ASN A 561 -0.55 11.02 3.38
C ASN A 561 0.83 10.53 3.82
N PHE A 562 0.88 9.62 4.80
CA PHE A 562 2.10 8.94 5.22
C PHE A 562 2.78 8.24 4.04
N ASN A 563 2.08 7.28 3.42
CA ASN A 563 2.67 6.45 2.36
C ASN A 563 3.18 7.31 1.20
N ILE A 564 2.40 8.30 0.78
CA ILE A 564 2.81 9.17 -0.31
C ILE A 564 4.06 9.97 0.03
N ASN A 565 4.03 10.68 1.15
CA ASN A 565 5.14 11.59 1.44
C ASN A 565 6.40 10.81 1.85
N TRP A 566 6.27 9.60 2.39
CA TRP A 566 7.39 8.65 2.55
C TRP A 566 8.07 8.37 1.21
N TRP A 567 7.31 7.90 0.22
CA TRP A 567 7.87 7.52 -1.08
C TRP A 567 8.35 8.70 -1.92
N LEU A 568 7.62 9.83 -1.92
CA LEU A 568 8.04 11.05 -2.60
C LEU A 568 9.33 11.62 -1.98
N SER A 569 9.46 11.62 -0.65
CA SER A 569 10.67 12.08 0.03
C SER A 569 11.87 11.21 -0.31
N LEU A 570 11.70 9.89 -0.28
CA LEU A 570 12.77 8.95 -0.60
C LEU A 570 13.21 9.09 -2.07
N ARG A 571 12.25 9.15 -2.99
CA ARG A 571 12.54 9.34 -4.42
C ARG A 571 13.27 10.66 -4.69
N LYS A 572 12.82 11.75 -4.06
CA LYS A 572 13.47 13.07 -4.19
C LYS A 572 14.91 13.03 -3.69
N ALA A 573 15.16 12.36 -2.56
CA ALA A 573 16.50 12.17 -2.03
C ALA A 573 17.41 11.39 -3.00
N ILE A 574 16.93 10.26 -3.52
CA ILE A 574 17.68 9.44 -4.50
C ILE A 574 17.98 10.24 -5.77
N ARG A 575 17.07 11.09 -6.26
CA ARG A 575 17.33 11.95 -7.43
C ARG A 575 18.36 13.03 -7.20
N ARG A 576 18.37 13.63 -6.01
CA ARG A 576 19.18 14.81 -5.72
C ARG A 576 20.66 14.45 -5.55
N VAL A 577 20.93 13.34 -4.87
CA VAL A 577 22.30 12.93 -4.52
C VAL A 577 22.94 12.16 -5.67
N LYS A 578 23.81 12.84 -6.42
CA LYS A 578 24.55 12.23 -7.53
C LYS A 578 25.55 11.19 -7.01
N GLY A 579 25.75 10.11 -7.75
CA GLY A 579 26.69 9.04 -7.38
C GLY A 579 26.15 8.01 -6.37
N CYS A 580 25.00 8.29 -5.74
CA CYS A 580 24.31 7.31 -4.91
C CYS A 580 23.48 6.36 -5.79
N SER A 581 24.01 5.16 -6.07
CA SER A 581 23.38 4.16 -6.93
C SER A 581 22.80 3.01 -6.11
N LEU A 582 21.67 3.29 -5.46
CA LEU A 582 20.93 2.29 -4.68
C LEU A 582 19.89 1.57 -5.55
N ARG A 583 19.78 0.26 -5.39
CA ARG A 583 18.81 -0.59 -6.08
C ARG A 583 17.88 -1.26 -5.07
N PRO A 584 16.55 -1.13 -5.22
CA PRO A 584 15.61 -1.68 -4.26
C PRO A 584 15.56 -3.21 -4.35
N TRP A 585 15.68 -3.84 -3.20
CA TRP A 585 15.39 -5.27 -3.00
C TRP A 585 14.02 -5.45 -2.37
N ILE A 586 13.73 -4.67 -1.34
CA ILE A 586 12.47 -4.66 -0.59
C ILE A 586 11.95 -3.22 -0.55
N LEU A 587 10.68 -3.02 -0.92
CA LEU A 587 9.94 -1.76 -0.82
C LEU A 587 8.53 -2.05 -0.29
N ALA A 588 8.43 -2.53 0.94
CA ALA A 588 7.20 -3.04 1.51
C ALA A 588 6.64 -2.07 2.57
N GLY A 589 6.00 -0.98 2.11
CA GLY A 589 5.57 0.07 3.03
C GLY A 589 6.75 0.88 3.57
N ASP A 590 6.93 0.87 4.88
CA ASP A 590 8.05 1.48 5.59
C ASP A 590 9.33 0.63 5.57
N ASP A 591 9.20 -0.68 5.33
CA ASP A 591 10.33 -1.59 5.19
C ASP A 591 11.08 -1.40 3.88
N VAL A 592 12.32 -0.93 3.97
CA VAL A 592 13.17 -0.64 2.81
C VAL A 592 14.50 -1.37 2.90
N VAL A 593 14.84 -2.08 1.82
CA VAL A 593 16.18 -2.66 1.63
C VAL A 593 16.72 -2.22 0.28
N PHE A 594 17.85 -1.53 0.31
CA PHE A 594 18.63 -1.17 -0.86
C PHE A 594 19.97 -1.90 -0.87
N ALA A 595 20.44 -2.21 -2.07
CA ALA A 595 21.82 -2.62 -2.31
C ALA A 595 22.50 -1.65 -3.28
N SER A 596 23.75 -1.32 -3.00
CA SER A 596 24.56 -0.45 -3.86
C SER A 596 25.67 -1.22 -4.57
N ARG A 597 26.16 -0.64 -5.67
CA ARG A 597 27.27 -1.18 -6.47
C ARG A 597 28.59 -0.46 -6.23
N GLN A 598 29.69 -1.02 -6.77
CA GLN A 598 30.95 -0.29 -6.92
C GLN A 598 30.69 1.09 -7.57
N GLY A 599 31.19 2.15 -6.92
CA GLY A 599 30.96 3.55 -7.29
C GLY A 599 30.11 4.33 -6.29
N THR A 600 29.20 3.67 -5.56
CA THR A 600 28.52 4.28 -4.41
C THR A 600 29.45 4.27 -3.19
N THR A 601 29.55 5.40 -2.51
CA THR A 601 30.31 5.53 -1.27
C THR A 601 29.38 5.63 -0.07
N GLU A 602 29.89 5.34 1.11
CA GLU A 602 29.15 5.50 2.37
C GLU A 602 28.65 6.94 2.52
N GLU A 603 29.49 7.93 2.19
CA GLU A 603 29.17 9.35 2.27
C GLU A 603 27.99 9.71 1.36
N SER A 604 27.94 9.17 0.13
CA SER A 604 26.81 9.41 -0.77
C SER A 604 25.50 8.78 -0.27
N ILE A 605 25.57 7.69 0.50
CA ILE A 605 24.39 7.07 1.12
C ILE A 605 23.93 7.93 2.30
N ILE A 606 24.86 8.38 3.14
CA ILE A 606 24.60 9.28 4.27
C ILE A 606 23.98 10.60 3.79
N GLU A 607 24.53 11.22 2.73
CA GLU A 607 23.98 12.44 2.14
C GLU A 607 22.55 12.22 1.63
N MET A 608 22.27 11.07 0.98
CA MET A 608 20.92 10.71 0.55
C MET A 608 19.98 10.59 1.75
N LEU A 609 20.40 9.98 2.85
CA LEU A 609 19.61 9.84 4.06
C LEU A 609 19.35 11.18 4.77
N HIS A 610 20.32 12.12 4.77
CA HIS A 610 20.10 13.49 5.24
C HIS A 610 19.03 14.19 4.41
N GLU A 611 19.12 14.10 3.07
CA GLU A 611 18.12 14.68 2.18
C GLU A 611 16.76 14.00 2.37
N PHE A 612 16.73 12.68 2.63
CA PHE A 612 15.50 11.96 2.92
C PHE A 612 14.86 12.46 4.22
N GLN A 613 15.62 12.56 5.31
CA GLN A 613 15.14 13.09 6.58
C GLN A 613 14.66 14.54 6.45
N PHE A 614 15.41 15.38 5.72
CA PHE A 614 15.01 16.75 5.44
C PHE A 614 13.67 16.81 4.71
N ASN A 615 13.47 15.96 3.70
CA ASN A 615 12.20 15.89 2.98
C ASN A 615 11.05 15.35 3.85
N LEU A 616 11.32 14.40 4.75
CA LEU A 616 10.36 13.86 5.71
C LEU A 616 9.91 14.87 6.76
N SER A 617 10.74 15.86 7.12
CA SER A 617 10.42 16.88 8.13
C SER A 617 9.13 17.67 7.85
N ASN A 618 8.64 17.65 6.61
CA ASN A 618 7.33 18.20 6.24
C ASN A 618 6.15 17.43 6.84
N ILE A 619 6.40 16.24 7.39
CA ILE A 619 5.43 15.40 8.08
C ILE A 619 5.92 15.28 9.52
N ASP A 620 5.14 15.84 10.43
CA ASP A 620 5.54 15.92 11.83
C ASP A 620 5.84 14.53 12.40
N GLY A 621 7.00 14.43 13.05
CA GLY A 621 7.56 13.30 13.79
C GLY A 621 7.56 11.93 13.12
N ILE A 622 7.81 11.86 11.82
CA ILE A 622 8.19 10.60 11.16
C ILE A 622 9.71 10.55 11.08
N THR A 623 10.25 9.40 11.47
CA THR A 623 11.69 9.10 11.43
C THR A 623 11.91 7.70 10.89
N PHE A 624 13.15 7.30 10.71
CA PHE A 624 13.55 5.95 10.34
C PHE A 624 14.70 5.46 11.23
N ALA A 625 14.79 4.15 11.41
CA ALA A 625 15.95 3.50 12.01
C ALA A 625 16.42 2.37 11.12
N GLY A 626 17.73 2.13 11.09
CA GLY A 626 18.28 1.14 10.19
C GLY A 626 19.77 0.89 10.34
N ALA A 627 20.32 0.21 9.35
CA ALA A 627 21.71 -0.17 9.30
C ALA A 627 22.31 0.02 7.91
N LEU A 628 23.60 0.34 7.89
CA LEU A 628 24.43 0.38 6.69
C LEU A 628 25.54 -0.66 6.79
N GLN A 629 25.37 -1.77 6.08
CA GLN A 629 26.36 -2.82 6.03
C GLN A 629 27.29 -2.61 4.84
N THR A 630 28.59 -2.49 5.12
CA THR A 630 29.63 -2.55 4.08
C THR A 630 30.09 -3.98 3.90
N ARG A 631 30.12 -4.44 2.65
CA ARG A 631 30.52 -5.79 2.28
C ARG A 631 32.03 -5.86 2.09
N ASN A 632 32.67 -6.69 2.90
CA ASN A 632 34.08 -7.03 2.79
C ASN A 632 34.24 -8.41 2.10
N SER A 633 34.75 -9.41 2.81
CA SER A 633 34.89 -10.79 2.33
C SER A 633 33.61 -11.62 2.41
N ASP A 634 32.59 -11.12 3.11
CA ASP A 634 31.39 -11.89 3.43
C ASP A 634 30.53 -12.19 2.18
N SER A 635 29.70 -13.22 2.30
CA SER A 635 28.70 -13.47 1.28
C SER A 635 27.61 -12.40 1.31
N ILE A 636 26.86 -12.26 0.22
CA ILE A 636 25.80 -11.24 0.12
C ILE A 636 24.72 -11.49 1.19
N ILE A 637 24.37 -12.76 1.40
CA ILE A 637 23.35 -13.15 2.38
C ILE A 637 23.82 -12.90 3.82
N ASP A 638 25.10 -13.17 4.14
CA ASP A 638 25.66 -12.88 5.46
C ASP A 638 25.60 -11.37 5.74
N CYS A 639 25.97 -10.53 4.77
CA CYS A 639 25.83 -9.08 4.89
C CYS A 639 24.38 -8.64 5.12
N PHE A 640 23.41 -9.26 4.44
CA PHE A 640 22.00 -8.95 4.62
C PHE A 640 21.53 -9.27 6.04
N HIS A 641 21.84 -10.45 6.57
CA HIS A 641 21.49 -10.83 7.94
C HIS A 641 22.17 -9.93 8.99
N SER A 642 23.44 -9.57 8.77
CA SER A 642 24.14 -8.60 9.62
C SER A 642 23.45 -7.24 9.61
N ALA A 643 23.03 -6.76 8.44
CA ALA A 643 22.29 -5.51 8.32
C ALA A 643 20.93 -5.56 9.04
N LYS A 644 20.17 -6.66 8.92
CA LYS A 644 18.89 -6.83 9.64
C LYS A 644 19.07 -6.87 11.16
N LYS A 645 20.11 -7.53 11.65
CA LYS A 645 20.42 -7.53 13.09
C LYS A 645 20.73 -6.11 13.59
N LEU A 646 21.57 -5.37 12.85
CA LEU A 646 21.91 -3.99 13.20
C LEU A 646 20.71 -3.04 13.09
N GLU A 647 19.77 -3.29 12.17
CA GLU A 647 18.53 -2.54 12.07
C GLU A 647 17.65 -2.74 13.30
N ALA A 648 17.54 -3.97 13.81
CA ALA A 648 16.85 -4.25 15.07
C ALA A 648 17.50 -3.49 16.26
N ASP A 649 18.84 -3.50 16.33
CA ASP A 649 19.59 -2.73 17.33
C ASP A 649 19.31 -1.21 17.20
N ALA A 650 19.28 -0.70 15.96
CA ALA A 650 19.00 0.71 15.68
C ALA A 650 17.56 1.10 16.07
N SER A 651 16.59 0.23 15.81
CA SER A 651 15.19 0.41 16.22
C SER A 651 15.06 0.48 17.73
N LEU A 652 15.75 -0.41 18.47
CA LEU A 652 15.76 -0.42 19.93
C LEU A 652 16.40 0.85 20.51
N VAL A 653 17.56 1.25 19.99
CA VAL A 653 18.24 2.51 20.33
C VAL A 653 17.31 3.71 20.10
N TRP A 654 16.72 3.78 18.90
CA TRP A 654 15.83 4.87 18.53
C TRP A 654 14.66 4.95 19.51
N LYS A 655 14.03 3.82 19.85
CA LYS A 655 12.91 3.75 20.82
C LYS A 655 13.31 4.29 22.20
N LYS A 656 14.50 3.96 22.71
CA LYS A 656 14.99 4.47 24.00
C LYS A 656 15.23 5.98 23.95
N LEU A 657 15.95 6.46 22.93
CA LEU A 657 16.22 7.89 22.75
C LEU A 657 14.91 8.69 22.60
N ALA A 658 13.98 8.18 21.78
CA ALA A 658 12.67 8.78 21.59
C ALA A 658 11.86 8.82 22.88
N SER A 659 11.90 7.80 23.73
CA SER A 659 11.17 7.83 25.00
C SER A 659 11.67 8.90 25.98
N HIS A 660 12.94 9.28 25.90
CA HIS A 660 13.52 10.32 26.75
C HIS A 660 13.28 11.72 26.18
N LYS A 661 13.50 11.91 24.87
CA LYS A 661 13.45 13.23 24.23
C LYS A 661 12.06 13.58 23.67
N PHE A 662 11.28 12.57 23.30
CA PHE A 662 9.99 12.70 22.61
C PHE A 662 8.94 11.76 23.24
N PRO A 663 8.56 11.96 24.51
CA PRO A 663 7.67 11.04 25.24
C PRO A 663 6.28 10.87 24.61
N HIS A 664 5.86 11.80 23.76
CA HIS A 664 4.63 11.70 22.97
C HIS A 664 4.72 10.65 21.84
N LEU A 665 5.94 10.26 21.42
CA LEU A 665 6.18 9.21 20.44
C LEU A 665 6.24 7.82 21.07
N ILE A 666 6.80 7.68 22.28
CA ILE A 666 6.90 6.43 23.04
C ILE A 666 6.40 6.65 24.47
N ASN A 667 5.11 6.38 24.70
CA ASN A 667 4.47 6.47 26.01
C ASN A 667 4.51 5.14 26.78
N GLU A 668 4.10 5.14 28.06
CA GLU A 668 4.11 3.92 28.90
C GLU A 668 3.25 2.79 28.34
N ALA A 669 2.08 3.11 27.75
CA ALA A 669 1.24 2.10 27.09
C ALA A 669 1.99 1.42 25.94
N LYS A 670 2.78 2.16 25.16
CA LYS A 670 3.60 1.58 24.09
C LYS A 670 4.74 0.75 24.64
N LYS A 671 5.38 1.18 25.74
CA LYS A 671 6.43 0.38 26.39
C LYS A 671 5.88 -0.97 26.86
N GLN A 672 4.67 -0.98 27.43
CA GLN A 672 3.96 -2.19 27.81
C GLN A 672 3.60 -3.06 26.59
N GLU A 673 3.14 -2.46 25.48
CA GLU A 673 2.84 -3.18 24.23
C GLU A 673 4.10 -3.82 23.63
N LEU A 674 5.24 -3.13 23.69
CA LEU A 674 6.54 -3.64 23.23
C LEU A 674 7.04 -4.79 24.12
N GLY A 675 6.67 -4.82 25.40
CA GLY A 675 6.95 -5.92 26.31
C GLY A 675 8.43 -6.30 26.34
N ARG A 676 8.74 -7.55 25.98
CA ARG A 676 10.11 -8.08 25.98
C ARG A 676 11.05 -7.29 25.09
N ASP A 677 10.59 -6.83 23.93
CA ASP A 677 11.39 -6.05 22.98
C ASP A 677 11.85 -4.72 23.59
N TRP A 678 11.11 -4.18 24.57
CA TRP A 678 11.52 -2.99 25.31
C TRP A 678 12.56 -3.31 26.39
N GLU A 679 12.48 -4.48 27.01
CA GLU A 679 13.37 -4.90 28.10
C GLU A 679 14.72 -5.40 27.60
N GLU A 680 14.86 -5.68 26.30
CA GLU A 680 16.13 -6.11 25.72
C GLU A 680 17.27 -5.13 26.04
N PRO A 681 18.38 -5.62 26.61
CA PRO A 681 19.51 -4.78 26.95
C PRO A 681 20.20 -4.32 25.68
N ILE A 682 20.27 -3.00 25.49
CA ILE A 682 21.14 -2.43 24.46
C ILE A 682 22.58 -2.62 24.89
N HIS A 683 23.44 -3.00 23.95
CA HIS A 683 24.89 -3.02 24.16
C HIS A 683 25.37 -1.64 24.65
N SER A 684 25.93 -1.58 25.86
CA SER A 684 26.44 -0.32 26.45
C SER A 684 27.46 0.37 25.54
N GLU A 685 28.28 -0.41 24.82
CA GLU A 685 29.20 0.06 23.78
C GLU A 685 28.49 0.88 22.69
N LEU A 686 27.28 0.49 22.28
CA LEU A 686 26.53 1.18 21.23
C LEU A 686 26.01 2.54 21.71
N PHE A 687 25.56 2.63 22.97
CA PHE A 687 25.21 3.92 23.57
C PHE A 687 26.43 4.83 23.71
N ASN A 688 27.57 4.29 24.14
CA ASN A 688 28.81 5.06 24.21
C ASN A 688 29.22 5.58 22.83
N TRP A 689 29.10 4.76 21.79
CA TRP A 689 29.33 5.19 20.41
C TRP A 689 28.38 6.32 20.01
N LEU A 690 27.10 6.25 20.36
CA LEU A 690 26.14 7.32 20.07
C LEU A 690 26.44 8.64 20.78
N GLU A 691 27.31 8.68 21.78
CA GLU A 691 27.74 9.95 22.40
C GLU A 691 29.02 10.51 21.74
N THR A 692 29.62 9.79 20.78
CA THR A 692 30.79 10.26 20.03
C THR A 692 30.42 11.26 18.93
N ASP A 693 31.36 12.15 18.59
CA ASP A 693 31.21 13.07 17.46
C ASP A 693 31.02 12.33 16.12
N GLU A 694 31.67 11.18 15.97
CA GLU A 694 31.60 10.39 14.75
C GLU A 694 30.20 9.82 14.50
N SER A 695 29.47 9.44 15.55
CA SER A 695 28.09 8.98 15.42
C SER A 695 27.13 10.06 14.88
N ASN A 696 27.49 11.35 15.00
CA ASN A 696 26.60 12.44 14.57
C ASN A 696 26.35 12.44 13.07
N ARG A 697 27.27 11.91 12.24
CA ARG A 697 27.02 11.76 10.79
C ARG A 697 25.95 10.70 10.47
N PHE A 698 25.62 9.85 11.43
CA PHE A 698 24.62 8.78 11.28
C PHE A 698 23.32 9.08 12.04
N LYS A 699 23.22 10.28 12.62
CA LYS A 699 22.00 10.82 13.21
C LYS A 699 21.45 11.88 12.26
N PHE A 700 20.24 11.65 11.80
CA PHE A 700 19.57 12.54 10.87
C PHE A 700 18.46 13.25 11.64
N CYS A 701 18.60 14.54 11.86
CA CYS A 701 17.55 15.37 12.46
C CYS A 701 17.44 16.69 11.69
N VAL A 702 16.26 17.29 11.77
CA VAL A 702 16.04 18.70 11.48
C VAL A 702 15.94 19.41 12.83
N GLU A 703 16.42 20.65 12.93
CA GLU A 703 16.56 21.44 14.18
C GLU A 703 15.44 21.12 15.21
N GLU A 704 15.83 20.64 16.40
CA GLU A 704 14.97 20.25 17.53
C GLU A 704 13.96 19.09 17.29
N GLY A 705 13.92 18.51 16.09
CA GLY A 705 13.01 17.42 15.72
C GLY A 705 13.48 16.01 16.12
N PRO A 706 12.59 15.00 15.98
CA PRO A 706 12.94 13.61 16.25
C PRO A 706 14.04 13.10 15.31
N ILE A 707 14.88 12.25 15.89
CA ILE A 707 16.13 11.79 15.26
C ILE A 707 15.85 10.49 14.51
N SER A 708 16.32 10.39 13.27
CA SER A 708 16.49 9.13 12.54
C SER A 708 17.92 8.62 12.70
N ILE A 709 18.13 7.30 12.72
CA ILE A 709 19.43 6.72 13.07
C ILE A 709 19.78 5.59 12.11
N ILE A 710 21.02 5.56 11.63
CA ILE A 710 21.58 4.40 10.92
C ILE A 710 22.79 3.90 11.69
N ILE A 711 22.89 2.59 11.93
CA ILE A 711 24.10 2.00 12.53
C ILE A 711 24.98 1.42 11.41
N PRO A 712 26.20 1.93 11.19
CA PRO A 712 27.10 1.36 10.21
C PRO A 712 27.75 0.07 10.74
N SER A 713 28.10 -0.87 9.87
CA SER A 713 28.67 -2.16 10.29
C SER A 713 30.01 -2.08 11.02
N ASN A 714 30.75 -1.00 10.82
CA ASN A 714 32.03 -0.72 11.46
C ASN A 714 31.90 0.24 12.66
N TRP A 715 30.72 0.36 13.27
CA TRP A 715 30.49 1.31 14.37
C TRP A 715 31.47 1.13 15.54
N LYS A 716 31.94 -0.09 15.78
CA LYS A 716 32.93 -0.39 16.84
C LYS A 716 34.31 0.20 16.56
N ASP A 717 34.70 0.31 15.29
CA ASP A 717 36.00 0.86 14.91
C ASP A 717 36.11 2.35 15.33
N TYR A 718 34.96 3.04 15.37
CA TYR A 718 34.85 4.43 15.83
C TYR A 718 34.83 4.60 17.35
N SER A 719 34.61 3.52 18.11
CA SER A 719 34.58 3.58 19.58
C SER A 719 35.97 3.44 20.24
N SER A 720 36.99 3.10 19.43
CA SER A 720 38.36 2.85 19.88
C SER A 720 39.32 4.04 19.64
N SER A 721 38.81 5.12 19.03
CA SER A 721 39.50 6.39 18.75
C SER A 721 38.98 7.49 19.65
#